data_AF-A0A4Q6JDQ6-F1
#
_entry.id   AF-A0A4Q6JDQ6-F1
#
_cell.length_a   1.000
_cell.length_b   1.000
_cell.length_c   1.000
_cell.angle_alpha   90.00
_cell.angle_beta   90.00
_cell.angle_gamma   90.00
#
_symmetry.space_group_name_H-M   'P 1'
#
loop_
_entity.id
_entity.type
_entity.pdbx_description
1 polymer ?
#
loop_
_entity_poly.entity_id
_entity_poly.type
_entity_poly.pdbx_seq_one_letter_code
_entity_poly.pdbx_strand_id
1 'polypeptide(L)'
;MAFTAESVSILNGQDVVDVNSAESIENIKAGDFLQIGSFPLVEIKQAYKNGQGQKFIQLTKAWELTTQSNQPAIVIPTSGEFRAAVKALQDANILVNDNQQALQDYQNNLGTVTFKKSDGTTTTVKTLKQIEADNQAQMNAYHPNPWAMRKVEFEAMRAANEEKYAASGFVHFGKHYLSSNTSVSINEGLWTITTQPDALRLGRDGGSGESENDFAAIVIAGVITELKELSIVDTKIKLPPAEDGTRTYDSATGISTTHATSALAFAAETATNKVVTDRVDMWGFEAFLREINDNDPFVYKKGLPQSLATEINGVPTVSDNVRAVTYFAWYEGDTTSGGKGVNWQTATEAQRIAIASDPENNIYFDDATGKFYQWCVRGRSFAGAGNGDWPFIDSSKSSGLVFSITPLKIIPNQGILDIVPDATLNNYYIPAAHSYSMHTDVGAYRATRGSQKNVTNAVNGECYFLVCGTIERLNQGAYHPSHNRFGSAKLTSDGSNYQFWYEYTGSEITDQLSVFENTRVNTGAIEQESGRPDGRYYDAIYASGQGGVCRDMRYSAHKLTAKDFAKEDLKIKSGEYRGREALSITKFYAGNVGGNTVSNGWQLRTYDGAGVSATGVNIALNTNTPVFAESLKYGRVFAVTDGVNSLVLKVTGVLVTNVYSLTVLDEIGSFPIVSSDSGQDSSSLSILIDVKHNVSVAGEYTHTEVIGDPAKIMLCDDLKNGWVGSWNSFIPDGSALWSSMKLSKPTEVTSLNRAYTNDNGLTWSTTGIAIDPVTNASSVNDAPAIGRVEIWQYKTKANMTQSVSNLAIYGGDIGNVFYSQGWREWTGRHLGYSLTGEINTSIGAGTNKFFQTVKLESYSLYEGKLGAWTSTNRGSPTHVLPKDFNAPENEGPAFKALNYNVAKNQQGFINYAYAELTYDATAGDWGDDGKIHIVDNQTTMLDENGHTNLVGMACCVEPLGWV
;
A
#
# COMPACT_ATOMS: atom_id res chain seq x y z
N MET A 1 30.96 -10.92 96.17
CA MET A 1 31.21 -11.42 97.54
C MET A 1 32.01 -10.35 98.27
N ALA A 2 31.69 -10.06 99.52
CA ALA A 2 32.42 -9.07 100.31
C ALA A 2 33.88 -9.50 100.46
N PHE A 3 34.82 -8.58 100.25
CA PHE A 3 36.23 -8.88 100.53
C PHE A 3 36.38 -9.08 102.04
N THR A 4 37.08 -10.14 102.43
CA THR A 4 37.47 -10.40 103.81
C THR A 4 38.98 -10.66 103.82
N ALA A 5 39.65 -10.18 104.85
CA ALA A 5 41.04 -10.44 105.11
C ALA A 5 41.14 -11.11 106.48
N GLU A 6 41.79 -12.27 106.55
CA GLU A 6 42.01 -12.95 107.82
C GLU A 6 42.89 -12.14 108.79
N SER A 7 43.76 -11.28 108.26
CA SER A 7 44.70 -10.50 109.08
C SER A 7 45.08 -9.18 108.43
N VAL A 8 44.82 -8.08 109.14
CA VAL A 8 45.26 -6.72 108.80
C VAL A 8 45.87 -6.03 110.02
N SER A 9 46.73 -5.03 109.77
CA SER A 9 47.32 -4.19 110.82
C SER A 9 47.26 -2.71 110.46
N ILE A 10 46.98 -1.85 111.43
CA ILE A 10 47.02 -0.40 111.29
C ILE A 10 47.43 0.25 112.61
N LEU A 11 48.36 1.21 112.55
CA LEU A 11 48.80 1.97 113.72
C LEU A 11 47.84 3.14 113.99
N ASN A 12 47.64 3.47 115.27
CA ASN A 12 46.89 4.66 115.67
C ASN A 12 47.48 5.92 114.99
N GLY A 13 46.61 6.74 114.41
CA GLY A 13 46.97 7.96 113.70
C GLY A 13 47.47 7.76 112.25
N GLN A 14 47.55 6.53 111.74
CA GLN A 14 47.87 6.26 110.33
C GLN A 14 46.61 6.06 109.50
N ASP A 15 46.65 6.32 108.21
CA ASP A 15 45.53 6.10 107.27
C ASP A 15 45.74 4.87 106.37
N VAL A 16 46.82 4.13 106.56
CA VAL A 16 47.15 2.95 105.75
C VAL A 16 47.05 1.68 106.58
N VAL A 17 46.16 0.79 106.15
CA VAL A 17 46.00 -0.55 106.68
C VAL A 17 46.86 -1.51 105.86
N ASP A 18 47.76 -2.23 106.53
CA ASP A 18 48.55 -3.31 105.93
C ASP A 18 47.73 -4.60 105.93
N VAL A 19 47.55 -5.20 104.75
CA VAL A 19 46.84 -6.47 104.59
C VAL A 19 47.87 -7.59 104.64
N ASN A 20 48.02 -8.17 105.84
CA ASN A 20 49.00 -9.20 106.13
C ASN A 20 48.60 -10.57 105.58
N SER A 21 47.34 -10.77 105.18
CA SER A 21 46.80 -12.02 104.68
C SER A 21 46.79 -12.14 103.14
N ALA A 22 46.60 -13.35 102.63
CA ALA A 22 46.88 -13.70 101.23
C ALA A 22 45.81 -13.27 100.20
N GLU A 23 44.64 -12.79 100.63
CA GLU A 23 43.48 -12.49 99.79
C GLU A 23 43.72 -11.30 98.83
N SER A 24 43.02 -11.31 97.69
CA SER A 24 43.18 -10.26 96.66
C SER A 24 42.36 -9.02 96.99
N ILE A 25 43.02 -7.85 96.97
CA ILE A 25 42.40 -6.54 97.22
C ILE A 25 41.77 -5.90 95.96
N GLU A 26 41.82 -6.57 94.80
CA GLU A 26 41.46 -5.99 93.49
C GLU A 26 39.98 -5.60 93.34
N ASN A 27 39.11 -6.18 94.17
CA ASN A 27 37.68 -5.93 94.16
C ASN A 27 37.22 -4.86 95.16
N ILE A 28 38.14 -4.31 95.95
CA ILE A 28 37.85 -3.20 96.88
C ILE A 28 37.81 -1.89 96.09
N LYS A 29 36.73 -1.13 96.21
CA LYS A 29 36.57 0.16 95.52
C LYS A 29 36.64 1.33 96.50
N ALA A 30 37.01 2.50 95.98
CA ALA A 30 36.94 3.75 96.73
C ALA A 30 35.50 4.04 97.14
N GLY A 31 35.29 4.40 98.41
CA GLY A 31 33.95 4.61 98.99
C GLY A 31 33.31 3.35 99.58
N ASP A 32 33.96 2.17 99.52
CA ASP A 32 33.57 1.01 100.32
C ASP A 32 33.94 1.25 101.80
N PHE A 33 33.32 0.52 102.73
CA PHE A 33 33.65 0.62 104.15
C PHE A 33 34.45 -0.59 104.62
N LEU A 34 35.58 -0.35 105.29
CA LEU A 34 36.36 -1.37 105.96
C LEU A 34 35.92 -1.48 107.42
N GLN A 35 35.66 -2.70 107.88
CA GLN A 35 35.58 -3.03 109.30
C GLN A 35 36.81 -3.85 109.68
N ILE A 36 37.51 -3.44 110.72
CA ILE A 36 38.62 -4.22 111.30
C ILE A 36 38.14 -4.74 112.66
N GLY A 37 38.19 -6.04 112.89
CA GLY A 37 37.65 -6.69 114.08
C GLY A 37 36.19 -6.31 114.35
N SER A 38 35.92 -5.76 115.53
CA SER A 38 34.60 -5.23 115.92
C SER A 38 34.55 -3.70 115.97
N PHE A 39 35.53 -3.01 115.37
CA PHE A 39 35.58 -1.56 115.37
C PHE A 39 34.58 -0.95 114.37
N PRO A 40 34.21 0.33 114.55
CA PRO A 40 33.35 1.04 113.61
C PRO A 40 33.89 1.01 112.18
N LEU A 41 32.97 1.06 111.24
CA LEU A 41 33.27 1.13 109.82
C LEU A 41 34.03 2.43 109.49
N VAL A 42 35.10 2.28 108.72
CA VAL A 42 35.90 3.38 108.20
C VAL A 42 35.90 3.32 106.69
N GLU A 43 35.73 4.48 106.05
CA GLU A 43 35.62 4.54 104.59
C GLU A 43 37.00 4.36 103.95
N ILE A 44 37.03 3.56 102.89
CA ILE A 44 38.21 3.25 102.11
C ILE A 44 38.38 4.31 101.03
N LYS A 45 39.55 4.95 101.00
CA LYS A 45 39.94 5.85 99.93
C LYS A 45 40.35 5.08 98.68
N GLN A 46 41.15 4.03 98.86
CA GLN A 46 41.62 3.15 97.79
C GLN A 46 42.29 1.90 98.37
N ALA A 47 42.42 0.85 97.56
CA ALA A 47 43.28 -0.30 97.85
C ALA A 47 44.35 -0.42 96.76
N TYR A 48 45.60 -0.69 97.14
CA TYR A 48 46.72 -0.75 96.20
C TYR A 48 47.83 -1.69 96.68
N LYS A 49 48.71 -2.08 95.75
CA LYS A 49 49.93 -2.85 96.06
C LYS A 49 51.13 -1.91 95.96
N ASN A 50 52.12 -2.02 96.86
CA ASN A 50 53.39 -1.29 96.69
C ASN A 50 54.30 -1.99 95.66
N GLY A 51 55.47 -1.39 95.38
CA GLY A 51 56.45 -1.92 94.42
C GLY A 51 57.07 -3.28 94.80
N GLN A 52 56.82 -3.79 96.01
CA GLN A 52 57.25 -5.11 96.48
C GLN A 52 56.08 -6.12 96.56
N GLY A 53 54.88 -5.73 96.10
CA GLY A 53 53.70 -6.59 96.08
C GLY A 53 52.92 -6.66 97.39
N GLN A 54 53.31 -5.89 98.42
CA GLN A 54 52.57 -5.79 99.68
C GLN A 54 51.27 -5.02 99.48
N LYS A 55 50.21 -5.47 100.13
CA LYS A 55 48.82 -5.03 99.89
C LYS A 55 48.39 -4.04 100.97
N PHE A 56 47.86 -2.89 100.55
CA PHE A 56 47.43 -1.83 101.44
C PHE A 56 46.01 -1.39 101.14
N ILE A 57 45.27 -1.04 102.19
CA ILE A 57 43.99 -0.34 102.11
C ILE A 57 44.19 1.02 102.76
N GLN A 58 44.11 2.09 101.98
CA GLN A 58 44.17 3.44 102.49
C GLN A 58 42.76 3.93 102.82
N LEU A 59 42.60 4.46 104.02
CA LEU A 59 41.38 5.02 104.55
C LEU A 59 41.24 6.50 104.14
N THR A 60 40.02 7.02 104.09
CA THR A 60 39.79 8.44 103.80
C THR A 60 40.21 9.35 104.95
N LYS A 61 40.29 8.81 106.17
CA LYS A 61 40.73 9.48 107.39
C LYS A 61 41.69 8.59 108.17
N ALA A 62 42.58 9.20 108.95
CA ALA A 62 43.48 8.47 109.83
C ALA A 62 42.69 7.61 110.83
N TRP A 63 43.25 6.45 111.19
CA TRP A 63 42.70 5.52 112.16
C TRP A 63 42.87 6.08 113.57
N GLU A 64 41.85 6.78 114.05
CA GLU A 64 41.84 7.43 115.37
C GLU A 64 41.64 6.46 116.54
N LEU A 65 41.41 5.17 116.24
CA LEU A 65 41.21 4.12 117.23
C LEU A 65 42.54 3.48 117.65
N THR A 66 42.54 2.68 118.71
CA THR A 66 43.75 2.00 119.18
C THR A 66 44.38 1.17 118.06
N THR A 67 45.72 1.11 118.04
CA THR A 67 46.50 0.32 117.08
C THR A 67 45.98 -1.10 117.01
N GLN A 68 45.67 -1.57 115.80
CA GLN A 68 45.24 -2.94 115.54
C GLN A 68 46.38 -3.71 114.89
N SER A 69 46.65 -4.91 115.41
CA SER A 69 47.63 -5.82 114.84
C SER A 69 47.00 -7.18 114.60
N ASN A 70 47.19 -7.69 113.39
CA ASN A 70 46.74 -9.00 112.91
C ASN A 70 45.27 -9.30 113.22
N GLN A 71 44.38 -8.32 113.01
CA GLN A 71 42.95 -8.47 113.21
C GLN A 71 42.25 -8.86 111.90
N PRO A 72 41.16 -9.64 111.93
CA PRO A 72 40.37 -9.89 110.73
C PRO A 72 39.72 -8.60 110.26
N ALA A 73 39.50 -8.46 108.95
CA ALA A 73 38.77 -7.34 108.38
C ALA A 73 37.77 -7.78 107.32
N ILE A 74 36.69 -7.02 107.18
CA ILE A 74 35.71 -7.19 106.12
C ILE A 74 35.46 -5.85 105.44
N VAL A 75 35.38 -5.86 104.11
CA VAL A 75 34.97 -4.72 103.32
C VAL A 75 33.50 -4.88 102.97
N ILE A 76 32.71 -3.90 103.38
CA ILE A 76 31.30 -3.75 103.05
C ILE A 76 31.23 -2.84 101.82
N PRO A 77 30.91 -3.38 100.63
CA PRO A 77 30.82 -2.57 99.42
C PRO A 77 29.65 -1.59 99.52
N THR A 78 29.81 -0.36 99.00
CA THR A 78 28.71 0.62 98.95
C THR A 78 27.97 0.61 97.62
N SER A 79 26.73 1.13 97.61
CA SER A 79 25.82 1.19 96.46
C SER A 79 26.24 2.17 95.34
N GLY A 80 27.52 2.52 95.23
CA GLY A 80 28.04 3.48 94.25
C GLY A 80 27.67 3.12 92.81
N GLU A 81 27.86 1.86 92.42
CA GLU A 81 27.47 1.36 91.08
C GLU A 81 25.95 1.30 90.90
N PHE A 82 25.20 0.96 91.95
CA PHE A 82 23.74 0.95 91.91
C PHE A 82 23.17 2.36 91.68
N ARG A 83 23.72 3.39 92.34
CA ARG A 83 23.32 4.79 92.12
C ARG A 83 23.63 5.26 90.69
N ALA A 84 24.78 4.87 90.14
CA ALA A 84 25.12 5.17 88.75
C ALA A 84 24.15 4.51 87.77
N ALA A 85 23.78 3.24 88.00
CA ALA A 85 22.80 2.52 87.20
C ALA A 85 21.39 3.13 87.29
N VAL A 86 20.93 3.51 88.49
CA VAL A 86 19.63 4.17 88.67
C VAL A 86 19.60 5.52 87.96
N LYS A 87 20.67 6.31 88.03
CA LYS A 87 20.73 7.58 87.31
C LYS A 87 20.68 7.37 85.79
N ALA A 88 21.42 6.40 85.26
CA ALA A 88 21.37 6.07 83.82
C ALA A 88 19.96 5.63 83.37
N LEU A 89 19.25 4.84 84.19
CA LEU A 89 17.86 4.45 83.92
C LEU A 89 16.90 5.64 83.97
N GLN A 90 17.07 6.55 84.92
CA GLN A 90 16.27 7.78 85.00
C GLN A 90 16.52 8.68 83.78
N ASP A 91 17.78 8.89 83.40
CA ASP A 91 18.16 9.69 82.23
C ASP A 91 17.58 9.08 80.94
N ALA A 92 17.61 7.74 80.80
CA ALA A 92 17.01 7.04 79.66
C ALA A 92 15.47 7.16 79.63
N ASN A 93 14.81 7.03 80.79
CA ASN A 93 13.36 7.17 80.88
C ASN A 93 12.90 8.61 80.59
N ILE A 94 13.64 9.61 81.07
CA ILE A 94 13.41 11.03 80.75
C ILE A 94 13.54 11.25 79.25
N LEU A 95 14.60 10.74 78.62
CA LEU A 95 14.81 10.90 77.17
C LEU A 95 13.67 10.28 76.33
N VAL A 96 13.15 9.12 76.74
CA VAL A 96 12.02 8.47 76.08
C VAL A 96 10.74 9.28 76.27
N ASN A 97 10.44 9.72 77.49
CA ASN A 97 9.24 10.51 77.79
C ASN A 97 9.26 11.89 77.10
N ASP A 98 10.40 12.58 77.11
CA ASP A 98 10.59 13.87 76.45
C ASP A 98 10.37 13.79 74.93
N ASN A 99 10.70 12.65 74.32
CA ASN A 99 10.52 12.40 72.89
C ASN A 99 9.20 11.70 72.55
N GLN A 100 8.36 11.32 73.53
CA GLN A 100 7.13 10.56 73.27
C GLN A 100 6.16 11.33 72.38
N GLN A 101 5.93 12.61 72.67
CA GLN A 101 5.08 13.47 71.83
C GLN A 101 5.72 13.66 70.44
N ALA A 102 7.04 13.87 70.37
CA ALA A 102 7.76 13.99 69.10
C ALA A 102 7.63 12.73 68.23
N LEU A 103 7.58 11.53 68.83
CA LEU A 103 7.36 10.28 68.11
C LEU A 103 5.92 10.17 67.57
N GLN A 104 4.93 10.59 68.35
CA GLN A 104 3.53 10.64 67.91
C GLN A 104 3.33 11.65 66.77
N ASP A 105 3.94 12.83 66.90
CA ASP A 105 3.89 13.88 65.88
C ASP A 105 4.64 13.47 64.60
N TYR A 106 5.75 12.74 64.73
CA TYR A 106 6.49 12.15 63.61
C TYR A 106 5.61 11.25 62.74
N GLN A 107 4.70 10.47 63.34
CA GLN A 107 3.80 9.56 62.62
C GLN A 107 2.57 10.25 62.04
N ASN A 108 1.99 11.20 62.77
CA ASN A 108 0.62 11.66 62.49
C ASN A 108 0.53 13.04 61.84
N ASN A 109 1.53 13.92 62.00
CA ASN A 109 1.43 15.32 61.56
C ASN A 109 2.21 15.57 60.26
N LEU A 110 1.83 16.62 59.52
CA LEU A 110 2.63 17.16 58.40
C LEU A 110 3.72 18.12 58.91
N GLY A 111 4.80 18.28 58.15
CA GLY A 111 5.91 19.19 58.46
C GLY A 111 7.16 18.52 59.06
N THR A 112 7.68 19.10 60.13
CA THR A 112 8.92 18.65 60.79
C THR A 112 8.72 18.51 62.28
N VAL A 113 9.45 17.59 62.90
CA VAL A 113 9.45 17.37 64.35
C VAL A 113 10.89 17.35 64.88
N THR A 114 11.07 17.75 66.13
CA THR A 114 12.38 17.90 66.77
C THR A 114 12.54 16.87 67.89
N PHE A 115 13.54 15.99 67.76
CA PHE A 115 13.94 15.03 68.78
C PHE A 115 15.07 15.59 69.65
N LYS A 116 15.02 15.35 70.96
CA LYS A 116 16.13 15.60 71.88
C LYS A 116 17.07 14.40 71.93
N LYS A 117 18.38 14.65 72.02
CA LYS A 117 19.42 13.64 72.25
C LYS A 117 19.78 13.56 73.74
N SER A 118 20.49 12.50 74.11
CA SER A 118 20.93 12.26 75.50
C SER A 118 21.88 13.32 76.05
N ASP A 119 22.55 14.11 75.19
CA ASP A 119 23.43 15.20 75.57
C ASP A 119 22.71 16.57 75.68
N GLY A 120 21.38 16.59 75.51
CA GLY A 120 20.55 17.80 75.55
C GLY A 120 20.47 18.57 74.23
N THR A 121 21.20 18.15 73.19
CA THR A 121 21.09 18.75 71.85
C THR A 121 19.84 18.24 71.12
N THR A 122 19.43 18.93 70.06
CA THR A 122 18.22 18.56 69.30
C THR A 122 18.54 18.21 67.85
N THR A 123 17.63 17.50 67.18
CA THR A 123 17.68 17.21 65.75
C THR A 123 16.27 17.26 65.17
N THR A 124 16.11 18.05 64.11
CA THR A 124 14.83 18.21 63.42
C THR A 124 14.80 17.32 62.18
N VAL A 125 13.72 16.55 62.04
CA VAL A 125 13.49 15.65 60.90
C VAL A 125 12.10 15.91 60.29
N LYS A 126 11.92 15.57 59.02
CA LYS A 126 10.59 15.56 58.39
C LYS A 126 9.74 14.45 59.00
N THR A 127 8.45 14.70 59.19
CA THR A 127 7.50 13.67 59.63
C THR A 127 7.21 12.66 58.51
N LEU A 128 6.68 11.47 58.85
CA LEU A 128 6.31 10.44 57.87
C LEU A 128 5.29 10.96 56.85
N LYS A 129 4.26 11.68 57.31
CA LYS A 129 3.26 12.28 56.42
C LYS A 129 3.85 13.34 55.50
N GLN A 130 4.85 14.10 55.95
CA GLN A 130 5.55 15.03 55.07
C GLN A 130 6.39 14.32 54.01
N ILE A 131 7.06 13.21 54.37
CA ILE A 131 7.82 12.40 53.42
C ILE A 131 6.89 11.78 52.38
N GLU A 132 5.74 11.22 52.80
CA GLU A 132 4.72 10.70 51.88
C GLU A 132 4.19 11.79 50.93
N ALA A 133 3.88 12.98 51.47
CA ALA A 133 3.41 14.11 50.66
C ALA A 133 4.47 14.61 49.68
N ASP A 134 5.73 14.73 50.12
CA ASP A 134 6.85 15.14 49.28
C ASP A 134 7.11 14.11 48.16
N ASN A 135 7.02 12.81 48.48
CA ASN A 135 7.16 11.74 47.50
C ASN A 135 6.01 11.77 46.48
N GLN A 136 4.76 11.96 46.93
CA GLN A 136 3.62 12.08 46.02
C GLN A 136 3.74 13.33 45.14
N ALA A 137 4.19 14.45 45.70
CA ALA A 137 4.44 15.67 44.94
C ALA A 137 5.56 15.49 43.91
N GLN A 138 6.65 14.79 44.26
CA GLN A 138 7.70 14.42 43.31
C GLN A 138 7.17 13.50 42.22
N MET A 139 6.40 12.47 42.55
CA MET A 139 5.80 11.57 41.56
C MET A 139 4.88 12.34 40.60
N ASN A 140 4.05 13.25 41.11
CA ASN A 140 3.19 14.10 40.27
C ASN A 140 4.00 15.09 39.42
N ALA A 141 5.15 15.56 39.92
CA ALA A 141 6.04 16.44 39.15
C ALA A 141 6.79 15.70 38.03
N TYR A 142 7.19 14.45 38.26
CA TYR A 142 7.87 13.60 37.26
C TYR A 142 6.89 12.88 36.32
N HIS A 143 5.64 12.66 36.74
CA HIS A 143 4.59 11.95 36.02
C HIS A 143 3.25 12.68 36.17
N PRO A 144 3.07 13.86 35.56
CA PRO A 144 1.84 14.65 35.73
C PRO A 144 0.58 13.96 35.18
N ASN A 145 0.74 13.05 34.21
CA ASN A 145 -0.36 12.31 33.58
C ASN A 145 -0.02 10.81 33.51
N PRO A 146 -0.02 10.06 34.63
CA PRO A 146 0.43 8.66 34.67
C PRO A 146 -0.49 7.68 33.92
N TRP A 147 -1.69 8.14 33.56
CA TRP A 147 -2.71 7.41 32.80
C TRP A 147 -2.56 7.53 31.28
N ALA A 148 -1.73 8.46 30.81
CA ALA A 148 -1.47 8.67 29.39
C ALA A 148 -0.18 7.97 28.99
N MET A 149 -0.16 7.39 27.78
CA MET A 149 1.06 6.84 27.20
C MET A 149 2.12 7.93 27.07
N ARG A 150 3.37 7.58 27.40
CA ARG A 150 4.52 8.47 27.20
C ARG A 150 5.06 8.36 25.80
N LYS A 151 5.66 9.44 25.29
CA LYS A 151 6.35 9.44 24.00
C LYS A 151 7.35 8.29 23.85
N VAL A 152 8.15 8.01 24.89
CA VAL A 152 9.13 6.91 24.84
C VAL A 152 8.47 5.53 24.66
N GLU A 153 7.31 5.32 25.27
CA GLU A 153 6.54 4.08 25.14
C GLU A 153 5.93 3.99 23.74
N PHE A 154 5.37 5.10 23.24
CA PHE A 154 4.81 5.19 21.89
C PHE A 154 5.87 4.91 20.81
N GLU A 155 7.05 5.54 20.91
CA GLU A 155 8.15 5.32 19.97
C GLU A 155 8.70 3.89 20.04
N ALA A 156 8.69 3.25 21.23
CA ALA A 156 9.04 1.84 21.36
C ALA A 156 8.03 0.91 20.67
N MET A 157 6.73 1.20 20.78
CA MET A 157 5.69 0.49 20.03
C MET A 157 5.86 0.68 18.53
N ARG A 158 6.17 1.90 18.09
CA ARG A 158 6.42 2.22 16.68
C ARG A 158 7.59 1.44 16.11
N ALA A 159 8.72 1.41 16.83
CA ALA A 159 9.90 0.63 16.45
C ALA A 159 9.61 -0.87 16.41
N ALA A 160 8.85 -1.41 17.37
CA ALA A 160 8.44 -2.82 17.35
C ALA A 160 7.56 -3.15 16.13
N ASN A 161 6.69 -2.23 15.71
CA ASN A 161 5.90 -2.40 14.49
C ASN A 161 6.76 -2.31 13.23
N GLU A 162 7.72 -1.40 13.17
CA GLU A 162 8.69 -1.30 12.06
C GLU A 162 9.53 -2.58 11.91
N GLU A 163 9.82 -3.29 13.01
CA GLU A 163 10.47 -4.61 12.96
C GLU A 163 9.51 -5.73 12.53
N LYS A 164 8.23 -5.63 12.92
CA LYS A 164 7.19 -6.64 12.62
C LYS A 164 6.74 -6.64 11.16
N TYR A 165 6.62 -5.48 10.54
CA TYR A 165 6.06 -5.31 9.20
C TYR A 165 7.16 -5.07 8.15
N ALA A 166 6.96 -5.57 6.93
CA ALA A 166 7.93 -5.41 5.84
C ALA A 166 7.94 -3.98 5.28
N ALA A 167 6.80 -3.28 5.34
CA ALA A 167 6.63 -1.92 4.86
C ALA A 167 5.35 -1.30 5.44
N SER A 168 5.18 0.01 5.22
CA SER A 168 3.89 0.68 5.40
C SER A 168 2.85 0.10 4.43
N GLY A 169 1.64 -0.13 4.90
CA GLY A 169 0.60 -0.81 4.13
C GLY A 169 -0.60 -1.24 4.97
N PHE A 170 -1.35 -2.23 4.49
CA PHE A 170 -2.52 -2.76 5.17
C PHE A 170 -2.14 -3.92 6.08
N VAL A 171 -2.41 -3.78 7.38
CA VAL A 171 -2.31 -4.87 8.37
C VAL A 171 -3.50 -5.81 8.17
N HIS A 172 -4.70 -5.24 8.10
CA HIS A 172 -5.93 -5.94 7.74
C HIS A 172 -6.63 -5.17 6.62
N PHE A 173 -7.13 -5.89 5.62
CA PHE A 173 -7.86 -5.26 4.52
C PHE A 173 -9.29 -4.88 4.92
N GLY A 174 -9.85 -5.51 5.95
CA GLY A 174 -11.26 -5.44 6.30
C GLY A 174 -12.08 -6.46 5.52
N LYS A 175 -13.30 -6.72 5.98
CA LYS A 175 -14.29 -7.49 5.20
C LYS A 175 -15.00 -6.59 4.19
N HIS A 176 -15.71 -7.20 3.27
CA HIS A 176 -16.40 -6.51 2.19
C HIS A 176 -17.82 -7.05 1.99
N TYR A 177 -18.62 -6.35 1.17
CA TYR A 177 -19.95 -6.82 0.84
C TYR A 177 -19.90 -8.03 -0.09
N LEU A 178 -20.67 -9.08 0.19
CA LEU A 178 -20.80 -10.23 -0.72
C LEU A 178 -21.43 -9.77 -2.03
N SER A 179 -20.74 -9.96 -3.15
CA SER A 179 -21.14 -9.42 -4.45
C SER A 179 -22.62 -9.67 -4.81
N SER A 180 -23.27 -8.60 -5.23
CA SER A 180 -24.64 -8.54 -5.77
C SER A 180 -24.66 -7.59 -6.98
N ASN A 181 -25.84 -7.39 -7.60
CA ASN A 181 -25.96 -6.55 -8.79
C ASN A 181 -25.60 -5.07 -8.55
N THR A 182 -25.76 -4.56 -7.32
CA THR A 182 -25.52 -3.15 -7.00
C THR A 182 -24.35 -2.94 -6.06
N SER A 183 -23.90 -3.98 -5.35
CA SER A 183 -22.76 -3.92 -4.44
C SER A 183 -21.75 -4.99 -4.83
N VAL A 184 -20.60 -4.58 -5.34
CA VAL A 184 -19.63 -5.48 -5.98
C VAL A 184 -18.32 -5.46 -5.23
N SER A 185 -17.82 -6.65 -4.85
CA SER A 185 -16.48 -6.84 -4.30
C SER A 185 -15.42 -6.58 -5.36
N ILE A 186 -14.39 -5.80 -5.02
CA ILE A 186 -13.28 -5.49 -5.93
C ILE A 186 -12.09 -6.38 -5.61
N ASN A 187 -11.75 -6.45 -4.33
CA ASN A 187 -10.74 -7.30 -3.73
C ASN A 187 -11.03 -7.35 -2.22
N GLU A 188 -10.25 -8.10 -1.44
CA GLU A 188 -10.45 -8.20 0.01
C GLU A 188 -10.59 -6.80 0.64
N GLY A 189 -11.66 -6.60 1.39
CA GLY A 189 -12.00 -5.35 2.08
C GLY A 189 -12.44 -4.16 1.24
N LEU A 190 -12.25 -4.16 -0.09
CA LEU A 190 -12.63 -3.06 -0.98
C LEU A 190 -13.81 -3.45 -1.86
N TRP A 191 -14.81 -2.58 -1.89
CA TRP A 191 -16.03 -2.82 -2.63
C TRP A 191 -16.66 -1.51 -3.08
N THR A 192 -17.60 -1.60 -4.01
CA THR A 192 -18.34 -0.45 -4.54
C THR A 192 -19.83 -0.65 -4.42
N ILE A 193 -20.59 0.45 -4.38
CA ILE A 193 -22.04 0.47 -4.56
C ILE A 193 -22.31 1.25 -5.85
N THR A 194 -22.68 0.56 -6.92
CA THR A 194 -22.84 1.16 -8.26
C THR A 194 -24.04 2.10 -8.39
N THR A 195 -24.88 2.18 -7.35
CA THR A 195 -25.98 3.13 -7.22
C THR A 195 -25.66 4.29 -6.29
N GLN A 196 -24.39 4.48 -5.90
CA GLN A 196 -23.96 5.63 -5.12
C GLN A 196 -22.89 6.41 -5.88
N PRO A 197 -23.06 7.74 -6.00
CA PRO A 197 -22.14 8.54 -6.78
C PRO A 197 -20.78 8.69 -6.07
N ASP A 198 -19.73 8.68 -6.89
CA ASP A 198 -18.37 9.13 -6.62
C ASP A 198 -17.74 8.51 -5.37
N ALA A 199 -17.97 7.21 -5.13
CA ALA A 199 -17.52 6.58 -3.90
C ALA A 199 -17.09 5.12 -4.02
N LEU A 200 -16.12 4.77 -3.18
CA LEU A 200 -15.75 3.39 -2.84
C LEU A 200 -15.97 3.14 -1.34
N ARG A 201 -16.00 1.86 -0.97
CA ARG A 201 -16.19 1.39 0.39
C ARG A 201 -15.03 0.53 0.84
N LEU A 202 -14.60 0.71 2.09
CA LEU A 202 -13.51 -0.02 2.70
C LEU A 202 -13.95 -0.56 4.07
N GLY A 203 -13.77 -1.86 4.29
CA GLY A 203 -14.29 -2.54 5.48
C GLY A 203 -15.81 -2.67 5.48
N ARG A 204 -16.32 -3.58 6.32
CA ARG A 204 -17.74 -3.77 6.59
C ARG A 204 -17.98 -4.61 7.84
N ASP A 205 -18.72 -4.07 8.81
CA ASP A 205 -19.21 -4.84 9.96
C ASP A 205 -20.16 -5.97 9.49
N GLY A 206 -19.88 -7.21 9.90
CA GLY A 206 -20.62 -8.40 9.46
C GLY A 206 -20.48 -8.74 7.97
N GLY A 207 -19.39 -8.30 7.32
CA GLY A 207 -19.10 -8.56 5.91
C GLY A 207 -18.65 -9.99 5.60
N SER A 208 -18.32 -10.23 4.32
CA SER A 208 -17.68 -11.45 3.79
C SER A 208 -16.20 -11.19 3.47
N GLY A 209 -15.43 -12.25 3.24
CA GLY A 209 -14.00 -12.18 2.95
C GLY A 209 -13.14 -12.89 4.01
N GLU A 210 -11.86 -13.01 3.70
CA GLU A 210 -10.87 -13.75 4.50
C GLU A 210 -10.13 -12.85 5.51
N SER A 211 -10.38 -11.53 5.51
CA SER A 211 -9.80 -10.62 6.50
C SER A 211 -10.24 -10.98 7.92
N GLU A 212 -9.28 -11.04 8.85
CA GLU A 212 -9.52 -11.35 10.27
C GLU A 212 -10.49 -10.34 10.91
N ASN A 213 -10.35 -9.06 10.54
CA ASN A 213 -11.18 -7.96 11.04
C ASN A 213 -12.20 -7.50 10.00
N ASP A 214 -13.34 -7.03 10.49
CA ASP A 214 -14.41 -6.43 9.69
C ASP A 214 -14.00 -5.08 9.07
N PHE A 215 -13.18 -4.30 9.78
CA PHE A 215 -12.64 -3.02 9.33
C PHE A 215 -11.20 -3.16 8.81
N ALA A 216 -10.78 -2.21 7.98
CA ALA A 216 -9.39 -2.14 7.54
C ALA A 216 -8.50 -1.54 8.63
N ALA A 217 -7.26 -1.98 8.71
CA ALA A 217 -6.24 -1.39 9.56
C ALA A 217 -4.96 -1.18 8.75
N ILE A 218 -4.37 0.00 8.87
CA ILE A 218 -3.14 0.37 8.16
C ILE A 218 -2.00 0.62 9.15
N VAL A 219 -0.77 0.43 8.69
CA VAL A 219 0.43 0.87 9.40
C VAL A 219 1.21 1.83 8.51
N ILE A 220 1.51 3.02 9.01
CA ILE A 220 2.32 4.02 8.31
C ILE A 220 3.41 4.51 9.25
N ALA A 221 4.68 4.34 8.86
CA ALA A 221 5.85 4.65 9.70
C ALA A 221 5.71 4.05 11.12
N GLY A 222 5.33 2.77 11.19
CA GLY A 222 5.13 2.02 12.44
C GLY A 222 3.88 2.38 13.27
N VAL A 223 3.09 3.38 12.88
CA VAL A 223 1.85 3.74 13.58
C VAL A 223 0.68 2.97 12.98
N ILE A 224 0.01 2.15 13.79
CA ILE A 224 -1.19 1.41 13.38
C ILE A 224 -2.42 2.30 13.56
N THR A 225 -3.31 2.31 12.57
CA THR A 225 -4.58 3.02 12.62
C THR A 225 -5.69 2.16 12.04
N GLU A 226 -6.74 1.97 12.82
CA GLU A 226 -7.96 1.30 12.39
C GLU A 226 -8.85 2.27 11.63
N LEU A 227 -9.32 1.88 10.45
CA LEU A 227 -10.14 2.69 9.57
C LEU A 227 -11.61 2.32 9.74
N LYS A 228 -12.24 2.92 10.75
CA LYS A 228 -13.65 2.71 11.08
C LYS A 228 -14.36 4.05 11.29
N GLU A 229 -15.64 4.08 10.94
CA GLU A 229 -16.48 5.26 11.06
C GLU A 229 -15.95 6.49 10.28
N LEU A 230 -15.18 6.28 9.21
CA LEU A 230 -14.58 7.35 8.41
C LEU A 230 -15.58 7.83 7.36
N SER A 231 -16.15 9.01 7.59
CA SER A 231 -17.21 9.64 6.79
C SER A 231 -18.59 8.93 6.78
N ILE A 232 -18.71 7.66 7.20
CA ILE A 232 -19.97 6.96 7.51
C ILE A 232 -19.72 5.96 8.66
N VAL A 233 -20.54 4.92 8.86
CA VAL A 233 -20.29 3.83 9.86
C VAL A 233 -19.16 2.89 9.42
N ASP A 234 -19.16 2.44 8.16
CA ASP A 234 -17.98 1.83 7.52
C ASP A 234 -16.98 2.94 7.11
N THR A 235 -16.07 2.69 6.17
CA THR A 235 -15.26 3.76 5.55
C THR A 235 -15.81 4.12 4.17
N LYS A 236 -16.13 5.40 3.92
CA LYS A 236 -16.46 5.94 2.58
C LYS A 236 -15.25 6.66 2.00
N ILE A 237 -14.69 6.14 0.91
CA ILE A 237 -13.73 6.87 0.09
C ILE A 237 -14.55 7.73 -0.87
N LYS A 238 -14.35 9.05 -0.82
CA LYS A 238 -15.08 10.00 -1.67
C LYS A 238 -14.16 10.50 -2.77
N LEU A 239 -14.68 10.65 -3.97
CA LEU A 239 -13.93 11.04 -5.16
C LEU A 239 -14.49 12.35 -5.72
N PRO A 240 -13.67 13.12 -6.47
CA PRO A 240 -14.17 14.27 -7.21
C PRO A 240 -15.27 13.88 -8.21
N PRO A 241 -16.23 14.76 -8.50
CA PRO A 241 -17.22 14.53 -9.57
C PRO A 241 -16.58 14.24 -10.92
N ALA A 242 -17.30 13.53 -11.78
CA ALA A 242 -16.87 13.26 -13.17
C ALA A 242 -16.75 14.55 -14.01
N GLU A 243 -15.85 14.54 -15.00
CA GLU A 243 -15.64 15.69 -15.91
C GLU A 243 -16.88 15.95 -16.79
N ASP A 244 -17.23 17.22 -16.95
CA ASP A 244 -18.34 17.71 -17.78
C ASP A 244 -17.87 18.36 -19.09
N GLY A 245 -16.57 18.28 -19.40
CA GLY A 245 -15.97 18.90 -20.57
C GLY A 245 -15.65 20.38 -20.43
N THR A 246 -15.77 20.98 -19.23
CA THR A 246 -15.46 22.40 -19.00
C THR A 246 -14.01 22.66 -18.55
N ARG A 247 -13.25 21.63 -18.19
CA ARG A 247 -11.89 21.77 -17.67
C ARG A 247 -10.85 21.45 -18.74
N THR A 248 -9.86 22.33 -18.91
CA THR A 248 -8.67 22.08 -19.73
C THR A 248 -7.44 21.87 -18.85
N TYR A 249 -6.48 21.09 -19.35
CA TYR A 249 -5.15 20.93 -18.78
C TYR A 249 -4.08 21.16 -19.84
N ASP A 250 -3.16 22.07 -19.55
CA ASP A 250 -2.01 22.35 -20.41
C ASP A 250 -0.79 21.57 -19.94
N SER A 251 -0.43 20.54 -20.69
CA SER A 251 0.74 19.70 -20.43
C SER A 251 2.08 20.45 -20.50
N ALA A 252 2.17 21.61 -21.16
CA ALA A 252 3.41 22.40 -21.22
C ALA A 252 3.61 23.33 -20.01
N THR A 253 2.52 23.77 -19.39
CA THR A 253 2.56 24.68 -18.21
C THR A 253 2.13 23.99 -16.91
N GLY A 254 1.50 22.81 -17.02
CA GLY A 254 0.92 22.02 -15.96
C GLY A 254 -0.19 22.77 -15.22
N ILE A 255 -0.95 23.61 -15.92
CA ILE A 255 -2.06 24.40 -15.37
C ILE A 255 -3.39 23.77 -15.78
N SER A 256 -4.28 23.62 -14.81
CA SER A 256 -5.68 23.28 -15.02
C SER A 256 -6.54 24.54 -14.96
N THR A 257 -7.46 24.69 -15.91
CA THR A 257 -8.38 25.84 -15.97
C THR A 257 -9.80 25.34 -16.17
N THR A 258 -10.72 25.78 -15.32
CA THR A 258 -12.16 25.54 -15.49
C THR A 258 -12.78 26.71 -16.26
N HIS A 259 -13.46 26.40 -17.35
CA HIS A 259 -14.17 27.36 -18.19
C HIS A 259 -15.66 27.38 -17.85
N ALA A 260 -16.38 28.41 -18.28
CA ALA A 260 -17.82 28.51 -17.99
C ALA A 260 -18.68 27.51 -18.78
N THR A 261 -18.19 27.04 -19.93
CA THR A 261 -18.89 26.07 -20.80
C THR A 261 -17.89 25.15 -21.50
N SER A 262 -18.36 23.99 -21.97
CA SER A 262 -17.57 23.08 -22.79
C SER A 262 -17.10 23.74 -24.08
N ALA A 263 -17.96 24.50 -24.77
CA ALA A 263 -17.60 25.26 -25.97
C ALA A 263 -16.35 26.15 -25.78
N LEU A 264 -16.27 26.86 -24.65
CA LEU A 264 -15.11 27.69 -24.34
C LEU A 264 -13.85 26.86 -24.04
N ALA A 265 -14.02 25.73 -23.34
CA ALA A 265 -12.91 24.81 -23.04
C ALA A 265 -12.31 24.21 -24.32
N PHE A 266 -13.16 23.72 -25.24
CA PHE A 266 -12.72 23.18 -26.52
C PHE A 266 -12.12 24.25 -27.44
N ALA A 267 -12.67 25.47 -27.45
CA ALA A 267 -12.10 26.60 -28.18
C ALA A 267 -10.72 27.04 -27.66
N ALA A 268 -10.40 26.73 -26.40
CA ALA A 268 -9.10 27.01 -25.79
C ALA A 268 -8.05 25.91 -26.03
N GLU A 269 -8.40 24.82 -26.72
CA GLU A 269 -7.43 23.75 -26.98
C GLU A 269 -6.25 24.22 -27.83
N THR A 270 -5.09 23.67 -27.51
CA THR A 270 -3.86 23.82 -28.29
C THR A 270 -3.22 22.44 -28.50
N ALA A 271 -1.97 22.39 -28.96
CA ALA A 271 -1.22 21.14 -29.01
C ALA A 271 -0.98 20.54 -27.62
N THR A 272 -0.91 21.38 -26.57
CA THR A 272 -0.55 20.96 -25.21
C THR A 272 -1.69 21.17 -24.20
N ASN A 273 -2.60 22.12 -24.46
CA ASN A 273 -3.81 22.35 -23.71
C ASN A 273 -4.97 21.52 -24.27
N LYS A 274 -5.47 20.57 -23.49
CA LYS A 274 -6.55 19.66 -23.90
C LYS A 274 -7.67 19.63 -22.88
N VAL A 275 -8.91 19.49 -23.36
CA VAL A 275 -10.06 19.25 -22.48
C VAL A 275 -9.90 17.90 -21.80
N VAL A 276 -10.17 17.85 -20.50
CA VAL A 276 -10.04 16.64 -19.71
C VAL A 276 -11.29 15.79 -19.86
N THR A 277 -11.14 14.61 -20.45
CA THR A 277 -12.22 13.68 -20.79
C THR A 277 -11.90 12.23 -20.41
N ASP A 278 -10.62 11.90 -20.25
CA ASP A 278 -10.09 10.57 -19.95
C ASP A 278 -9.30 10.62 -18.63
N ARG A 279 -9.94 11.12 -17.57
CA ARG A 279 -9.30 11.41 -16.27
C ARG A 279 -9.09 10.13 -15.47
N VAL A 280 -7.95 10.03 -14.78
CA VAL A 280 -7.68 8.99 -13.78
C VAL A 280 -7.47 9.64 -12.42
N ASP A 281 -8.25 9.25 -11.41
CA ASP A 281 -8.15 9.74 -10.03
C ASP A 281 -7.23 8.84 -9.21
N MET A 282 -6.55 9.40 -8.22
CA MET A 282 -5.73 8.67 -7.25
C MET A 282 -6.29 8.90 -5.84
N TRP A 283 -6.27 7.86 -5.00
CA TRP A 283 -6.69 7.99 -3.60
C TRP A 283 -5.72 7.31 -2.64
N GLY A 284 -5.78 7.70 -1.37
CA GLY A 284 -4.90 7.18 -0.32
C GLY A 284 -5.15 7.81 1.05
N PHE A 285 -4.21 7.57 1.97
CA PHE A 285 -4.28 8.07 3.34
C PHE A 285 -3.07 8.92 3.69
N GLU A 286 -3.31 10.11 4.24
CA GLU A 286 -2.28 11.01 4.77
C GLU A 286 -2.19 10.85 6.28
N ALA A 287 -1.06 10.35 6.77
CA ALA A 287 -0.75 10.24 8.20
C ALA A 287 0.10 11.42 8.63
N PHE A 288 -0.22 12.05 9.77
CA PHE A 288 0.57 13.17 10.29
C PHE A 288 0.47 13.30 11.81
N LEU A 289 1.56 13.78 12.42
CA LEU A 289 1.61 14.10 13.85
C LEU A 289 1.21 15.55 14.10
N ARG A 290 0.33 15.76 15.08
CA ARG A 290 -0.08 17.09 15.53
C ARG A 290 -0.01 17.26 17.04
N GLU A 291 0.24 18.49 17.48
CA GLU A 291 0.10 18.91 18.87
C GLU A 291 -1.36 19.24 19.18
N ILE A 292 -1.88 18.74 20.30
CA ILE A 292 -3.19 19.14 20.81
C ILE A 292 -3.01 20.44 21.59
N ASN A 293 -3.66 21.52 21.13
CA ASN A 293 -3.47 22.87 21.66
C ASN A 293 -4.77 23.69 21.59
N ASP A 294 -4.76 24.95 22.04
CA ASP A 294 -5.98 25.77 22.09
C ASP A 294 -6.57 26.12 20.71
N ASN A 295 -5.73 26.21 19.69
CA ASN A 295 -6.16 26.46 18.30
C ASN A 295 -6.54 25.18 17.56
N ASP A 296 -6.10 24.02 18.06
CA ASP A 296 -6.44 22.69 17.54
C ASP A 296 -6.83 21.74 18.69
N PRO A 297 -7.97 21.99 19.36
CA PRO A 297 -8.27 21.38 20.65
C PRO A 297 -8.95 20.02 20.54
N PHE A 298 -9.45 19.64 19.37
CA PHE A 298 -10.18 18.38 19.21
C PHE A 298 -9.24 17.18 19.19
N VAL A 299 -9.68 16.05 19.75
CA VAL A 299 -9.10 14.73 19.53
C VAL A 299 -10.12 13.81 18.87
N TYR A 300 -9.65 12.92 18.02
CA TYR A 300 -10.50 12.08 17.19
C TYR A 300 -10.32 10.60 17.53
N LYS A 301 -11.39 9.81 17.39
CA LYS A 301 -11.35 8.36 17.62
C LYS A 301 -10.30 7.73 16.71
N LYS A 302 -9.38 6.93 17.28
CA LYS A 302 -8.25 6.32 16.54
C LYS A 302 -7.38 7.31 15.73
N GLY A 303 -7.48 8.61 16.00
CA GLY A 303 -6.81 9.64 15.22
C GLY A 303 -7.41 9.90 13.84
N LEU A 304 -8.71 9.68 13.63
CA LEU A 304 -9.36 9.89 12.32
C LEU A 304 -10.10 11.24 12.26
N PRO A 305 -9.55 12.31 11.63
CA PRO A 305 -10.20 13.62 11.65
C PRO A 305 -11.57 13.64 10.97
N GLN A 306 -11.80 12.76 9.98
CA GLN A 306 -13.07 12.65 9.25
C GLN A 306 -14.05 11.65 9.89
N SER A 307 -13.79 11.23 11.13
CA SER A 307 -14.64 10.25 11.82
C SER A 307 -16.02 10.82 12.14
N LEU A 308 -17.06 10.01 11.99
CA LEU A 308 -18.43 10.32 12.42
C LEU A 308 -18.86 9.53 13.66
N ALA A 309 -17.91 8.85 14.32
CA ALA A 309 -18.16 8.09 15.54
C ALA A 309 -18.92 8.94 16.56
N THR A 310 -19.90 8.35 17.24
CA THR A 310 -20.76 9.04 18.22
C THR A 310 -20.08 9.19 19.59
N GLU A 311 -19.00 8.46 19.85
CA GLU A 311 -18.27 8.46 21.12
C GLU A 311 -16.81 7.98 20.96
N ILE A 312 -15.95 8.37 21.91
CA ILE A 312 -14.57 7.92 22.09
C ILE A 312 -14.44 7.38 23.52
N ASN A 313 -14.30 6.07 23.69
CA ASN A 313 -14.12 5.41 25.00
C ASN A 313 -15.16 5.83 26.07
N GLY A 314 -16.42 5.87 25.67
CA GLY A 314 -17.58 6.28 26.47
C GLY A 314 -17.87 7.78 26.46
N VAL A 315 -17.01 8.61 25.85
CA VAL A 315 -17.14 10.06 25.83
C VAL A 315 -17.85 10.51 24.55
N PRO A 316 -19.03 11.15 24.62
CA PRO A 316 -19.74 11.60 23.43
C PRO A 316 -18.92 12.59 22.58
N THR A 317 -18.95 12.41 21.26
CA THR A 317 -18.31 13.35 20.32
C THR A 317 -19.25 14.47 19.90
N VAL A 318 -18.67 15.59 19.47
CA VAL A 318 -19.37 16.69 18.81
C VAL A 318 -18.67 17.05 17.52
N SER A 319 -19.39 17.68 16.59
CA SER A 319 -18.79 18.18 15.35
C SER A 319 -17.68 19.19 15.64
N ASP A 320 -16.54 19.00 14.98
CA ASP A 320 -15.45 19.96 15.04
C ASP A 320 -15.76 21.13 14.10
N ASN A 321 -16.16 22.25 14.71
CA ASN A 321 -16.42 23.51 14.01
C ASN A 321 -15.27 24.52 14.22
N VAL A 322 -14.14 24.11 14.80
CA VAL A 322 -12.95 24.96 15.00
C VAL A 322 -12.12 24.97 13.73
N ARG A 323 -11.88 23.78 13.13
CA ARG A 323 -11.15 23.64 11.87
C ARG A 323 -12.05 23.92 10.66
N ALA A 324 -11.47 24.44 9.59
CA ALA A 324 -12.19 24.65 8.33
C ALA A 324 -12.59 23.31 7.68
N VAL A 325 -13.68 23.30 6.88
CA VAL A 325 -14.14 22.07 6.21
C VAL A 325 -13.08 21.44 5.29
N THR A 326 -12.20 22.27 4.72
CA THR A 326 -11.07 21.86 3.88
C THR A 326 -10.00 21.04 4.63
N TYR A 327 -9.96 21.11 5.97
CA TYR A 327 -9.11 20.25 6.80
C TYR A 327 -9.53 18.78 6.72
N PHE A 328 -10.85 18.55 6.55
CA PHE A 328 -11.49 17.25 6.51
C PHE A 328 -11.83 16.77 5.09
N ALA A 329 -11.61 17.59 4.08
CA ALA A 329 -12.00 17.29 2.71
C ALA A 329 -11.25 16.05 2.17
N TRP A 330 -11.99 15.11 1.55
CA TRP A 330 -11.35 14.03 0.79
C TRP A 330 -10.68 14.56 -0.47
N TYR A 331 -11.34 15.48 -1.18
CA TYR A 331 -10.83 16.09 -2.39
C TYR A 331 -11.14 17.59 -2.41
N GLU A 332 -10.50 18.34 -3.30
CA GLU A 332 -10.74 19.77 -3.45
C GLU A 332 -12.20 20.05 -3.85
N GLY A 333 -12.92 20.82 -3.02
CA GLY A 333 -14.35 21.07 -3.18
C GLY A 333 -15.27 20.18 -2.33
N ASP A 334 -14.74 19.21 -1.59
CA ASP A 334 -15.54 18.42 -0.64
C ASP A 334 -15.91 19.23 0.61
N THR A 335 -17.21 19.46 0.79
CA THR A 335 -17.77 20.23 1.91
C THR A 335 -18.55 19.37 2.91
N THR A 336 -18.58 18.04 2.74
CA THR A 336 -19.49 17.15 3.50
C THR A 336 -18.77 16.14 4.37
N SER A 337 -17.46 16.29 4.57
CA SER A 337 -16.61 15.35 5.33
C SER A 337 -16.20 15.86 6.72
N GLY A 338 -16.83 16.92 7.23
CA GLY A 338 -16.57 17.45 8.57
C GLY A 338 -16.74 16.37 9.64
N GLY A 339 -15.67 16.13 10.42
CA GLY A 339 -15.66 15.06 11.41
C GLY A 339 -16.09 15.49 12.81
N LYS A 340 -16.13 14.50 13.70
CA LYS A 340 -16.49 14.64 15.11
C LYS A 340 -15.34 14.21 16.01
N GLY A 341 -15.23 14.87 17.15
CA GLY A 341 -14.26 14.53 18.17
C GLY A 341 -14.66 15.06 19.55
N VAL A 342 -13.69 15.05 20.46
CA VAL A 342 -13.85 15.62 21.80
C VAL A 342 -12.91 16.81 21.94
N ASN A 343 -13.43 17.97 22.34
CA ASN A 343 -12.59 19.12 22.66
C ASN A 343 -11.81 18.85 23.95
N TRP A 344 -10.52 18.57 23.80
CA TRP A 344 -9.58 18.16 24.84
C TRP A 344 -9.42 19.19 25.96
N GLN A 345 -9.52 20.47 25.62
CA GLN A 345 -9.36 21.57 26.58
C GLN A 345 -10.56 21.68 27.51
N THR A 346 -11.76 21.45 26.99
CA THR A 346 -13.01 21.48 27.77
C THR A 346 -13.39 20.14 28.39
N ALA A 347 -12.75 19.05 27.97
CA ALA A 347 -12.99 17.72 28.51
C ALA A 347 -12.64 17.65 30.01
N THR A 348 -13.44 16.93 30.78
CA THR A 348 -13.13 16.65 32.18
C THR A 348 -11.90 15.74 32.29
N GLU A 349 -11.23 15.73 33.45
CA GLU A 349 -10.10 14.84 33.68
C GLU A 349 -10.48 13.37 33.48
N ALA A 350 -11.64 12.94 33.98
CA ALA A 350 -12.15 11.59 33.79
C ALA A 350 -12.33 11.25 32.30
N GLN A 351 -12.78 12.20 31.47
CA GLN A 351 -12.91 12.01 30.03
C GLN A 351 -11.54 11.92 29.34
N ARG A 352 -10.58 12.77 29.72
CA ARG A 352 -9.21 12.70 29.18
C ARG A 352 -8.52 11.38 29.52
N ILE A 353 -8.70 10.90 30.76
CA ILE A 353 -8.22 9.58 31.21
C ILE A 353 -8.81 8.48 30.34
N ALA A 354 -10.15 8.44 30.18
CA ALA A 354 -10.80 7.42 29.38
C ALA A 354 -10.29 7.36 27.93
N ILE A 355 -9.98 8.51 27.34
CA ILE A 355 -9.52 8.61 25.95
C ILE A 355 -8.03 8.24 25.81
N ALA A 356 -7.10 8.83 26.58
CA ALA A 356 -5.67 8.58 26.36
C ALA A 356 -5.09 7.36 27.10
N SER A 357 -5.88 6.69 27.94
CA SER A 357 -5.51 5.36 28.44
C SER A 357 -5.70 4.27 27.38
N ASP A 358 -6.43 4.54 26.29
CA ASP A 358 -6.51 3.64 25.14
C ASP A 358 -5.38 3.96 24.13
N PRO A 359 -4.39 3.07 23.98
CA PRO A 359 -3.25 3.29 23.08
C PRO A 359 -3.67 3.40 21.61
N GLU A 360 -4.79 2.81 21.22
CA GLU A 360 -5.26 2.80 19.83
C GLU A 360 -5.80 4.17 19.37
N ASN A 361 -6.06 5.10 20.31
CA ASN A 361 -6.34 6.50 19.97
C ASN A 361 -5.10 7.27 19.50
N ASN A 362 -3.92 6.65 19.58
CA ASN A 362 -2.65 7.20 19.14
C ASN A 362 -2.31 8.57 19.77
N ILE A 363 -2.63 8.74 21.05
CA ILE A 363 -2.33 9.93 21.84
C ILE A 363 -1.18 9.62 22.80
N TYR A 364 -0.20 10.52 22.88
CA TYR A 364 0.86 10.42 23.88
C TYR A 364 1.18 11.77 24.51
N PHE A 365 1.76 11.73 25.70
CA PHE A 365 2.33 12.88 26.39
C PHE A 365 3.85 12.93 26.19
N ASP A 366 4.38 14.09 25.79
CA ASP A 366 5.82 14.33 25.68
C ASP A 366 6.33 15.03 26.95
N ASP A 367 7.04 14.30 27.80
CA ASP A 367 7.64 14.85 29.02
C ASP A 367 8.61 16.02 28.74
N ALA A 368 9.20 16.09 27.54
CA ALA A 368 10.15 17.16 27.20
C ALA A 368 9.45 18.49 26.86
N THR A 369 8.28 18.45 26.22
CA THR A 369 7.53 19.66 25.85
C THR A 369 6.39 19.97 26.83
N GLY A 370 5.98 18.99 27.64
CA GLY A 370 4.82 19.08 28.52
C GLY A 370 3.49 19.13 27.76
N LYS A 371 3.45 18.60 26.53
CA LYS A 371 2.29 18.67 25.62
C LYS A 371 1.79 17.28 25.23
N PHE A 372 0.52 17.23 24.85
CA PHE A 372 -0.10 16.05 24.24
C PHE A 372 -0.03 16.13 22.72
N TYR A 373 0.19 14.99 22.11
CA TYR A 373 0.22 14.83 20.66
C TYR A 373 -0.72 13.71 20.25
N GLN A 374 -1.29 13.82 19.06
CA GLN A 374 -2.04 12.73 18.44
C GLN A 374 -1.49 12.46 17.04
N TRP A 375 -1.26 11.20 16.71
CA TRP A 375 -1.10 10.80 15.31
C TRP A 375 -2.47 10.72 14.65
N CYS A 376 -2.59 11.35 13.49
CA CYS A 376 -3.83 11.39 12.74
C CYS A 376 -3.67 10.81 11.35
N VAL A 377 -4.74 10.20 10.85
CA VAL A 377 -4.85 9.69 9.48
C VAL A 377 -6.10 10.27 8.86
N ARG A 378 -5.96 10.91 7.69
CA ARG A 378 -7.10 11.32 6.86
C ARG A 378 -7.07 10.66 5.49
N GLY A 379 -8.25 10.38 4.95
CA GLY A 379 -8.42 9.97 3.57
C GLY A 379 -8.33 11.16 2.62
N ARG A 380 -7.63 10.97 1.49
CA ARG A 380 -7.55 11.95 0.40
C ARG A 380 -7.68 11.30 -0.97
N SER A 381 -8.27 12.05 -1.89
CA SER A 381 -8.50 11.73 -3.29
C SER A 381 -8.11 12.93 -4.14
N PHE A 382 -7.48 12.67 -5.28
CA PHE A 382 -6.97 13.67 -6.19
C PHE A 382 -7.54 13.41 -7.59
N ALA A 383 -8.15 14.44 -8.17
CA ALA A 383 -8.50 14.42 -9.58
C ALA A 383 -7.22 14.38 -10.41
N GLY A 384 -7.16 13.53 -11.44
CA GLY A 384 -6.06 13.56 -12.39
C GLY A 384 -5.89 14.95 -13.01
N ALA A 385 -4.63 15.41 -13.15
CA ALA A 385 -4.37 16.75 -13.68
C ALA A 385 -4.89 16.91 -15.11
N GLY A 386 -4.76 15.89 -15.95
CA GLY A 386 -5.30 15.85 -17.31
C GLY A 386 -5.73 14.43 -17.70
N ASN A 387 -5.60 14.12 -18.98
CA ASN A 387 -5.95 12.81 -19.54
C ASN A 387 -4.82 11.80 -19.32
N GLY A 388 -5.16 10.59 -18.89
CA GLY A 388 -4.23 9.48 -18.75
C GLY A 388 -3.83 9.13 -17.31
N ASP A 389 -3.06 8.05 -17.22
CA ASP A 389 -2.52 7.48 -15.99
C ASP A 389 -1.53 8.43 -15.30
N TRP A 390 -1.40 8.23 -13.99
CA TRP A 390 -0.44 8.97 -13.17
C TRP A 390 1.00 8.52 -13.46
N PRO A 391 1.98 9.46 -13.56
CA PRO A 391 3.35 9.11 -13.90
C PRO A 391 4.09 8.38 -12.77
N PHE A 392 3.98 8.83 -11.52
CA PHE A 392 4.74 8.30 -10.38
C PHE A 392 3.89 8.22 -9.11
N ILE A 393 3.39 7.01 -8.82
CA ILE A 393 2.54 6.72 -7.64
C ILE A 393 2.99 5.48 -6.85
N ASP A 394 4.07 4.84 -7.31
CA ASP A 394 4.65 3.65 -6.69
C ASP A 394 5.84 4.04 -5.81
N SER A 395 5.65 3.91 -4.49
CA SER A 395 6.63 4.28 -3.46
C SER A 395 7.87 3.36 -3.44
N SER A 396 7.86 2.24 -4.17
CA SER A 396 9.06 1.41 -4.35
C SER A 396 10.08 2.04 -5.31
N LYS A 397 9.67 3.05 -6.09
CA LYS A 397 10.51 3.73 -7.09
C LYS A 397 11.12 5.01 -6.51
N SER A 398 12.14 5.53 -7.17
CA SER A 398 12.91 6.70 -6.69
C SER A 398 12.28 8.06 -7.00
N SER A 399 11.04 8.13 -7.50
CA SER A 399 10.39 9.37 -7.93
C SER A 399 9.40 9.89 -6.89
N GLY A 400 9.38 11.21 -6.67
CA GLY A 400 8.34 11.85 -5.86
C GLY A 400 6.94 11.72 -6.45
N LEU A 401 5.93 11.95 -5.62
CA LEU A 401 4.52 11.88 -5.99
C LEU A 401 4.10 13.17 -6.71
N VAL A 402 3.69 13.05 -7.98
CA VAL A 402 3.50 14.18 -8.88
C VAL A 402 2.25 14.01 -9.76
N PHE A 403 1.59 15.12 -10.05
CA PHE A 403 0.59 15.26 -11.11
C PHE A 403 1.22 15.14 -12.50
N SER A 404 2.40 15.73 -12.71
CA SER A 404 3.12 15.69 -13.99
C SER A 404 4.62 15.94 -13.84
N ILE A 405 5.40 15.51 -14.85
CA ILE A 405 6.88 15.51 -14.81
C ILE A 405 7.50 16.64 -15.62
N THR A 406 6.80 17.15 -16.63
CA THR A 406 7.31 18.19 -17.53
C THR A 406 6.13 19.06 -17.98
N PRO A 407 5.93 20.25 -17.38
CA PRO A 407 6.69 20.78 -16.24
C PRO A 407 6.37 20.01 -14.97
N LEU A 408 7.28 20.01 -14.02
CA LEU A 408 7.10 19.30 -12.75
C LEU A 408 5.93 19.91 -11.95
N LYS A 409 4.89 19.13 -11.70
CA LYS A 409 3.76 19.49 -10.82
C LYS A 409 3.59 18.42 -9.76
N ILE A 410 3.88 18.79 -8.53
CA ILE A 410 3.92 17.92 -7.35
C ILE A 410 2.55 17.83 -6.67
N ILE A 411 2.32 16.76 -5.92
CA ILE A 411 1.18 16.69 -5.00
C ILE A 411 1.58 17.36 -3.67
N PRO A 412 0.90 18.45 -3.24
CA PRO A 412 1.21 19.13 -2.00
C PRO A 412 0.76 18.32 -0.77
N ASN A 413 1.65 18.26 0.22
CA ASN A 413 1.34 17.76 1.54
C ASN A 413 0.57 18.82 2.35
N GLN A 414 -0.48 18.41 3.06
CA GLN A 414 -1.32 19.33 3.83
C GLN A 414 -1.02 19.21 5.34
N GLY A 415 -0.84 18.00 5.87
CA GLY A 415 -0.68 17.73 7.31
C GLY A 415 -1.65 18.52 8.20
N ILE A 416 -1.14 19.28 9.17
CA ILE A 416 -1.92 20.02 10.18
C ILE A 416 -2.64 21.27 9.65
N LEU A 417 -2.41 21.67 8.39
CA LEU A 417 -2.96 22.89 7.81
C LEU A 417 -4.43 22.72 7.39
N ASP A 418 -5.23 23.77 7.59
CA ASP A 418 -6.63 23.79 7.17
C ASP A 418 -6.81 23.82 5.66
N ILE A 419 -5.83 24.37 4.93
CA ILE A 419 -5.84 24.50 3.48
C ILE A 419 -4.58 23.82 2.95
N VAL A 420 -4.74 23.14 1.81
CA VAL A 420 -3.61 22.57 1.07
C VAL A 420 -2.71 23.73 0.61
N PRO A 421 -1.42 23.76 0.99
CA PRO A 421 -0.54 24.83 0.58
C PRO A 421 -0.28 24.77 -0.93
N ASP A 422 0.07 25.92 -1.53
CA ASP A 422 0.46 25.96 -2.93
C ASP A 422 1.59 24.97 -3.22
N ALA A 423 1.45 24.25 -4.33
CA ALA A 423 2.45 23.32 -4.83
C ALA A 423 3.74 24.07 -5.21
N THR A 424 4.69 24.14 -4.29
CA THR A 424 6.04 24.69 -4.52
C THR A 424 7.06 23.57 -4.56
N LEU A 425 8.11 23.67 -5.38
CA LEU A 425 9.19 22.66 -5.51
C LEU A 425 9.84 22.23 -4.18
N ASN A 426 9.56 22.93 -3.09
CA ASN A 426 10.00 22.57 -1.76
C ASN A 426 9.02 21.62 -1.06
N ASN A 427 7.70 21.68 -1.23
CA ASN A 427 6.71 20.96 -0.40
C ASN A 427 6.04 19.79 -1.13
N TYR A 428 6.62 18.59 -1.06
CA TYR A 428 6.09 17.42 -1.77
C TYR A 428 6.39 16.10 -1.07
N TYR A 429 5.74 15.04 -1.56
CA TYR A 429 5.88 13.67 -1.09
C TYR A 429 7.00 12.93 -1.83
N ILE A 430 7.95 12.35 -1.09
CA ILE A 430 9.02 11.52 -1.62
C ILE A 430 9.05 10.13 -0.98
N PRO A 431 9.38 9.07 -1.74
CA PRO A 431 9.56 7.73 -1.18
C PRO A 431 10.95 7.55 -0.55
N ALA A 432 11.12 6.49 0.23
CA ALA A 432 12.42 6.14 0.82
C ALA A 432 13.54 5.93 -0.21
N ALA A 433 13.20 5.45 -1.41
CA ALA A 433 14.13 5.24 -2.52
C ALA A 433 14.58 6.54 -3.23
N HIS A 434 14.00 7.68 -2.87
CA HIS A 434 14.37 8.98 -3.47
C HIS A 434 15.74 9.44 -2.97
N SER A 435 16.54 10.09 -3.84
CA SER A 435 17.89 10.55 -3.50
C SER A 435 17.94 11.60 -2.37
N TYR A 436 16.86 12.36 -2.20
CA TYR A 436 16.68 13.32 -1.09
C TYR A 436 15.94 12.74 0.12
N SER A 437 15.67 11.43 0.15
CA SER A 437 15.02 10.83 1.31
C SER A 437 15.89 10.96 2.56
N MET A 438 15.25 11.32 3.67
CA MET A 438 15.85 11.32 5.02
C MET A 438 15.22 10.26 5.92
N HIS A 439 14.52 9.29 5.31
CA HIS A 439 13.80 8.24 6.00
C HIS A 439 13.95 6.92 5.25
N THR A 440 13.74 5.82 5.96
CA THR A 440 13.88 4.45 5.44
C THR A 440 12.53 3.74 5.33
N ASP A 441 11.42 4.41 5.66
CA ASP A 441 10.08 3.83 5.61
C ASP A 441 9.69 3.46 4.18
N VAL A 442 9.66 2.17 3.91
CA VAL A 442 9.19 1.61 2.64
C VAL A 442 7.66 1.60 2.64
N GLY A 443 7.05 1.68 1.46
CA GLY A 443 5.60 1.54 1.26
C GLY A 443 4.80 2.84 1.31
N ALA A 444 5.32 3.88 1.95
CA ALA A 444 4.69 5.20 1.97
C ALA A 444 5.64 6.27 1.42
N TYR A 445 5.06 7.40 1.02
CA TYR A 445 5.79 8.63 0.77
C TYR A 445 5.88 9.45 2.04
N ARG A 446 6.96 10.20 2.27
CA ARG A 446 7.09 11.19 3.34
C ARG A 446 7.12 12.60 2.77
N ALA A 447 6.48 13.53 3.45
CA ALA A 447 6.55 14.95 3.13
C ALA A 447 7.95 15.50 3.41
N THR A 448 8.50 16.22 2.43
CA THR A 448 9.78 16.93 2.55
C THR A 448 9.62 18.42 2.28
N ARG A 449 10.58 19.21 2.75
CA ARG A 449 10.82 20.59 2.37
C ARG A 449 12.18 20.69 1.66
N GLY A 450 12.23 20.38 0.37
CA GLY A 450 13.50 20.19 -0.36
C GLY A 450 14.26 18.96 0.16
N SER A 451 15.45 19.16 0.75
CA SER A 451 16.24 18.10 1.39
C SER A 451 16.16 18.15 2.93
N GLN A 452 15.07 18.68 3.48
CA GLN A 452 14.84 18.85 4.93
C GLN A 452 13.46 18.33 5.34
N LYS A 453 13.32 17.95 6.61
CA LYS A 453 12.02 17.54 7.17
C LYS A 453 11.03 18.71 7.11
N ASN A 454 9.79 18.44 6.67
CA ASN A 454 8.76 19.47 6.63
C ASN A 454 8.06 19.66 7.99
N VAL A 455 8.69 20.43 8.89
CA VAL A 455 8.16 20.73 10.23
C VAL A 455 7.02 21.75 10.25
N THR A 456 6.69 22.36 9.10
CA THR A 456 5.58 23.32 8.99
C THR A 456 4.24 22.61 8.88
N ASN A 457 4.22 21.48 8.17
CA ASN A 457 3.00 20.70 7.94
C ASN A 457 2.76 19.62 8.99
N ALA A 458 3.77 19.22 9.77
CA ALA A 458 3.59 18.28 10.88
C ALA A 458 4.70 18.41 11.92
N VAL A 459 4.39 18.06 13.16
CA VAL A 459 5.37 18.03 14.24
C VAL A 459 6.51 17.08 13.86
N ASN A 460 7.76 17.53 14.02
CA ASN A 460 8.98 16.79 13.66
C ASN A 460 9.07 16.36 12.18
N GLY A 461 8.22 16.90 11.30
CA GLY A 461 8.11 16.49 9.90
C GLY A 461 7.62 15.06 9.73
N GLU A 462 6.79 14.59 10.66
CA GLU A 462 6.10 13.31 10.62
C GLU A 462 4.80 13.45 9.84
N CYS A 463 4.91 13.43 8.51
CA CYS A 463 3.78 13.52 7.58
C CYS A 463 4.06 12.60 6.38
N TYR A 464 3.12 11.72 6.09
CA TYR A 464 3.27 10.61 5.15
C TYR A 464 2.02 10.45 4.29
N PHE A 465 2.18 9.86 3.11
CA PHE A 465 1.08 9.49 2.23
C PHE A 465 1.21 8.05 1.76
N LEU A 466 0.19 7.23 2.06
CA LEU A 466 0.04 5.88 1.55
C LEU A 466 -0.91 5.91 0.36
N VAL A 467 -0.37 5.70 -0.86
CA VAL A 467 -1.18 5.56 -2.07
C VAL A 467 -1.91 4.21 -2.02
N CYS A 468 -3.22 4.20 -2.26
CA CYS A 468 -4.02 2.98 -2.20
C CYS A 468 -4.53 2.51 -3.57
N GLY A 469 -4.59 3.39 -4.58
CA GLY A 469 -4.97 2.96 -5.92
C GLY A 469 -5.35 4.10 -6.86
N THR A 470 -5.74 3.72 -8.07
CA THR A 470 -6.24 4.62 -9.11
C THR A 470 -7.58 4.16 -9.67
N ILE A 471 -8.36 5.13 -10.13
CA ILE A 471 -9.72 4.94 -10.64
C ILE A 471 -9.84 5.72 -11.94
N GLU A 472 -10.10 5.02 -13.03
CA GLU A 472 -10.46 5.68 -14.28
C GLU A 472 -11.87 6.24 -14.17
N ARG A 473 -12.07 7.46 -14.67
CA ARG A 473 -13.35 8.15 -14.64
C ARG A 473 -13.98 8.18 -16.02
N LEU A 474 -15.24 7.79 -16.08
CA LEU A 474 -16.12 8.14 -17.18
C LEU A 474 -16.50 9.64 -17.08
N ASN A 475 -16.98 10.22 -18.18
CA ASN A 475 -17.36 11.63 -18.25
C ASN A 475 -18.84 11.83 -18.63
N GLN A 476 -19.34 13.05 -18.39
CA GLN A 476 -20.74 13.40 -18.52
C GLN A 476 -21.19 13.59 -19.99
N GLY A 477 -20.26 13.66 -20.94
CA GLY A 477 -20.59 13.78 -22.36
C GLY A 477 -21.26 12.53 -22.94
N ALA A 478 -21.87 12.66 -24.11
CA ALA A 478 -22.49 11.53 -24.77
C ALA A 478 -21.46 10.49 -25.21
N TYR A 479 -21.79 9.20 -25.09
CA TYR A 479 -20.93 8.12 -25.54
C TYR A 479 -20.86 8.09 -27.08
N HIS A 480 -19.64 8.01 -27.61
CA HIS A 480 -19.39 7.78 -29.03
C HIS A 480 -18.09 6.96 -29.21
N PRO A 481 -18.04 5.93 -30.08
CA PRO A 481 -16.87 5.05 -30.23
C PRO A 481 -15.58 5.78 -30.62
N SER A 482 -15.69 6.82 -31.44
CA SER A 482 -14.57 7.68 -31.87
C SER A 482 -14.44 9.01 -31.12
N HIS A 483 -15.54 9.75 -30.93
CA HIS A 483 -15.48 11.12 -30.43
C HIS A 483 -15.46 11.24 -28.90
N ASN A 484 -16.00 10.28 -28.15
CA ASN A 484 -15.95 10.29 -26.68
C ASN A 484 -16.15 8.88 -26.09
N ARG A 485 -15.05 8.13 -26.02
CA ARG A 485 -15.00 6.71 -25.61
C ARG A 485 -15.34 6.50 -24.13
N PHE A 486 -15.16 7.54 -23.32
CA PHE A 486 -15.43 7.53 -21.87
C PHE A 486 -16.71 8.30 -21.53
N GLY A 487 -17.45 8.78 -22.54
CA GLY A 487 -18.77 9.37 -22.36
C GLY A 487 -19.77 8.36 -21.84
N SER A 488 -20.79 8.86 -21.14
CA SER A 488 -21.86 8.04 -20.55
C SER A 488 -23.27 8.47 -20.91
N ALA A 489 -23.46 9.70 -21.39
CA ALA A 489 -24.78 10.22 -21.71
C ALA A 489 -25.28 9.77 -23.09
N LYS A 490 -26.57 10.03 -23.35
CA LYS A 490 -27.19 9.93 -24.69
C LYS A 490 -27.18 11.29 -25.38
N LEU A 491 -27.43 11.30 -26.68
CA LEU A 491 -27.54 12.54 -27.45
C LEU A 491 -28.98 13.08 -27.44
N THR A 492 -29.10 14.41 -27.52
CA THR A 492 -30.36 15.12 -27.69
C THR A 492 -30.67 15.24 -29.18
N SER A 493 -31.79 14.64 -29.61
CA SER A 493 -32.37 14.83 -30.94
C SER A 493 -33.48 15.88 -30.91
N ASP A 494 -33.99 16.30 -32.08
CA ASP A 494 -35.10 17.26 -32.18
C ASP A 494 -36.27 16.89 -31.24
N GLY A 495 -36.67 17.84 -30.39
CA GLY A 495 -37.71 17.68 -29.37
C GLY A 495 -37.22 17.16 -28.01
N SER A 496 -38.05 16.38 -27.30
CA SER A 496 -37.76 15.83 -25.97
C SER A 496 -37.19 14.41 -25.99
N ASN A 497 -36.72 13.92 -27.15
CA ASN A 497 -36.21 12.56 -27.30
C ASN A 497 -34.70 12.45 -26.98
N TYR A 498 -34.25 11.23 -26.72
CA TYR A 498 -32.85 10.89 -26.48
C TYR A 498 -32.48 9.65 -27.30
N GLN A 499 -31.29 9.64 -27.89
CA GLN A 499 -30.87 8.58 -28.82
C GLN A 499 -29.44 8.14 -28.51
N PHE A 500 -29.14 6.87 -28.82
CA PHE A 500 -27.77 6.41 -28.93
C PHE A 500 -27.10 7.05 -30.16
N TRP A 501 -25.76 7.10 -30.19
CA TRP A 501 -25.02 7.72 -31.29
C TRP A 501 -25.37 7.11 -32.67
N TYR A 502 -25.56 5.80 -32.74
CA TYR A 502 -25.92 5.07 -33.96
C TYR A 502 -27.41 5.22 -34.36
N GLU A 503 -28.23 5.83 -33.52
CA GLU A 503 -29.64 6.15 -33.81
C GLU A 503 -29.83 7.64 -34.10
N TYR A 504 -28.76 8.42 -33.98
CA TYR A 504 -28.86 9.87 -33.92
C TYR A 504 -29.24 10.47 -35.27
N THR A 505 -30.32 11.24 -35.28
CA THR A 505 -30.83 11.90 -36.51
C THR A 505 -30.70 13.43 -36.46
N GLY A 506 -29.94 13.97 -35.50
CA GLY A 506 -29.70 15.41 -35.36
C GLY A 506 -28.55 15.92 -36.24
N SER A 507 -27.91 17.00 -35.81
CA SER A 507 -26.73 17.55 -36.48
C SER A 507 -25.57 16.57 -36.46
N GLU A 508 -24.84 16.44 -37.55
CA GLU A 508 -23.73 15.48 -37.65
C GLU A 508 -22.70 15.62 -36.52
N ILE A 509 -22.31 14.49 -35.92
CA ILE A 509 -21.28 14.44 -34.87
C ILE A 509 -19.92 14.48 -35.57
N THR A 510 -19.33 15.66 -35.63
CA THR A 510 -18.09 15.84 -36.41
C THR A 510 -16.82 15.82 -35.55
N ASP A 511 -16.96 16.11 -34.25
CA ASP A 511 -15.86 16.25 -33.30
C ASP A 511 -16.25 15.89 -31.85
N GLN A 512 -15.29 16.03 -30.94
CA GLN A 512 -15.50 15.77 -29.52
C GLN A 512 -16.33 16.86 -28.81
N LEU A 513 -16.36 18.11 -29.30
CA LEU A 513 -17.22 19.15 -28.71
C LEU A 513 -18.70 18.81 -28.92
N SER A 514 -19.05 18.32 -30.10
CA SER A 514 -20.41 17.97 -30.52
C SER A 514 -21.09 17.01 -29.54
N VAL A 515 -20.34 16.08 -28.96
CA VAL A 515 -20.88 15.10 -27.99
C VAL A 515 -21.06 15.68 -26.58
N PHE A 516 -20.48 16.84 -26.25
CA PHE A 516 -20.78 17.57 -25.01
C PHE A 516 -21.89 18.61 -25.20
N GLU A 517 -21.96 19.27 -26.37
CA GLU A 517 -23.04 20.25 -26.65
C GLU A 517 -24.39 19.59 -26.90
N ASN A 518 -24.40 18.47 -27.61
CA ASN A 518 -25.62 17.72 -27.89
C ASN A 518 -25.95 16.67 -26.81
N THR A 519 -25.27 16.71 -25.66
CA THR A 519 -25.57 15.79 -24.55
C THR A 519 -26.98 16.00 -24.03
N ARG A 520 -27.70 14.91 -23.77
CA ARG A 520 -29.02 14.95 -23.13
C ARG A 520 -28.90 15.14 -21.63
N VAL A 521 -29.53 16.21 -21.14
CA VAL A 521 -29.73 16.45 -19.70
C VAL A 521 -30.46 15.26 -19.07
N ASN A 522 -30.04 14.85 -17.87
CA ASN A 522 -30.58 13.70 -17.14
C ASN A 522 -30.36 12.36 -17.86
N THR A 523 -29.19 12.16 -18.48
CA THR A 523 -28.74 10.84 -18.95
C THR A 523 -27.30 10.61 -18.53
N GLY A 524 -26.87 9.35 -18.48
CA GLY A 524 -25.49 8.96 -18.15
C GLY A 524 -25.15 8.95 -16.66
N ALA A 525 -26.00 9.48 -15.79
CA ALA A 525 -25.85 9.41 -14.33
C ALA A 525 -26.58 8.19 -13.75
N ILE A 526 -26.23 7.81 -12.52
CA ILE A 526 -26.99 6.86 -11.70
C ILE A 526 -28.48 7.28 -11.67
N GLU A 527 -29.37 6.28 -11.65
CA GLU A 527 -30.84 6.45 -11.73
C GLU A 527 -31.37 7.00 -13.07
N GLN A 528 -30.49 7.27 -14.04
CA GLN A 528 -30.86 7.68 -15.40
C GLN A 528 -30.53 6.60 -16.43
N GLU A 529 -30.86 6.87 -17.70
CA GLU A 529 -30.51 6.04 -18.84
C GLU A 529 -29.04 6.23 -19.23
N SER A 530 -28.27 5.15 -19.36
CA SER A 530 -26.90 5.20 -19.89
C SER A 530 -26.92 5.20 -21.42
N GLY A 531 -26.06 6.01 -22.03
CA GLY A 531 -25.77 5.96 -23.47
C GLY A 531 -24.67 4.97 -23.85
N ARG A 532 -24.08 4.28 -22.87
CA ARG A 532 -23.00 3.32 -23.12
C ARG A 532 -23.54 1.94 -23.50
N PRO A 533 -22.79 1.19 -24.33
CA PRO A 533 -23.12 -0.20 -24.65
C PRO A 533 -23.03 -1.14 -23.45
N ASP A 534 -22.23 -0.79 -22.44
CA ASP A 534 -22.06 -1.57 -21.21
C ASP A 534 -23.00 -1.13 -20.07
N GLY A 535 -23.88 -0.15 -20.33
CA GLY A 535 -24.83 0.38 -19.36
C GLY A 535 -24.20 1.14 -18.19
N ARG A 536 -22.92 1.54 -18.29
CA ARG A 536 -22.22 2.22 -17.19
C ARG A 536 -22.57 3.71 -17.07
N TYR A 537 -22.46 4.25 -15.86
CA TYR A 537 -22.77 5.62 -15.47
C TYR A 537 -21.50 6.40 -15.09
N TYR A 538 -21.47 7.71 -15.32
CA TYR A 538 -20.26 8.51 -15.11
C TYR A 538 -19.90 8.74 -13.62
N ASP A 539 -20.91 8.74 -12.76
CA ASP A 539 -20.83 8.97 -11.33
C ASP A 539 -20.76 7.66 -10.53
N ALA A 540 -21.00 6.51 -11.15
CA ALA A 540 -20.73 5.22 -10.53
C ALA A 540 -19.24 4.84 -10.61
N ILE A 541 -18.72 4.20 -9.57
CA ILE A 541 -17.36 3.62 -9.60
C ILE A 541 -17.47 2.10 -9.75
N TYR A 542 -16.90 1.55 -10.80
CA TYR A 542 -17.00 0.13 -11.11
C TYR A 542 -15.85 -0.70 -10.53
N ALA A 543 -16.07 -2.00 -10.37
CA ALA A 543 -15.06 -2.89 -9.80
C ALA A 543 -13.90 -3.21 -10.75
N SER A 544 -14.11 -3.03 -12.05
CA SER A 544 -13.16 -3.35 -13.12
C SER A 544 -13.45 -2.52 -14.35
N GLY A 545 -12.47 -2.41 -15.26
CA GLY A 545 -12.62 -1.78 -16.57
C GLY A 545 -12.89 -0.28 -16.51
N GLN A 546 -13.50 0.23 -17.59
CA GLN A 546 -13.68 1.67 -17.77
C GLN A 546 -14.63 2.31 -16.75
N GLY A 547 -14.24 3.41 -16.12
CA GLY A 547 -14.99 3.97 -14.98
C GLY A 547 -14.82 3.21 -13.66
N GLY A 548 -13.82 2.33 -13.57
CA GLY A 548 -13.61 1.48 -12.40
C GLY A 548 -12.23 1.61 -11.76
N VAL A 549 -11.99 0.77 -10.76
CA VAL A 549 -10.68 0.69 -10.10
C VAL A 549 -9.64 0.12 -11.09
N CYS A 550 -8.68 0.92 -11.51
CA CYS A 550 -7.65 0.51 -12.48
C CYS A 550 -6.39 -0.04 -11.81
N ARG A 551 -6.10 0.39 -10.58
CA ARG A 551 -5.04 -0.21 -9.75
C ARG A 551 -5.52 -0.31 -8.32
N ASP A 552 -5.42 -1.50 -7.74
CA ASP A 552 -5.51 -1.72 -6.30
C ASP A 552 -4.09 -1.82 -5.76
N MET A 553 -3.59 -0.74 -5.17
CA MET A 553 -2.22 -0.66 -4.62
C MET A 553 -2.21 -0.86 -3.11
N ARG A 554 -3.29 -1.42 -2.55
CA ARG A 554 -3.34 -1.83 -1.15
C ARG A 554 -2.52 -3.11 -1.00
N TYR A 555 -1.25 -2.95 -0.66
CA TYR A 555 -0.38 -4.07 -0.34
C TYR A 555 -0.43 -4.38 1.15
N SER A 556 -0.31 -5.67 1.49
CA SER A 556 -0.20 -6.07 2.89
C SER A 556 1.11 -5.52 3.47
N ALA A 557 1.05 -5.01 4.70
CA ALA A 557 2.25 -4.64 5.46
C ALA A 557 3.07 -5.87 5.89
N HIS A 558 2.45 -7.05 5.89
CA HIS A 558 3.13 -8.31 6.16
C HIS A 558 4.00 -8.72 4.96
N LYS A 559 5.13 -9.34 5.28
CA LYS A 559 6.01 -9.95 4.28
C LYS A 559 5.28 -11.08 3.55
N LEU A 560 5.38 -11.10 2.22
CA LEU A 560 4.86 -12.20 1.39
C LEU A 560 5.47 -13.54 1.79
N THR A 561 4.61 -14.54 1.93
CA THR A 561 4.97 -15.92 2.19
C THR A 561 4.84 -16.77 0.93
N ALA A 562 5.44 -17.97 0.92
CA ALA A 562 5.27 -18.93 -0.19
C ALA A 562 3.79 -19.29 -0.45
N LYS A 563 2.96 -19.27 0.60
CA LYS A 563 1.51 -19.50 0.49
C LYS A 563 0.82 -18.37 -0.28
N ASP A 564 1.24 -17.12 -0.08
CA ASP A 564 0.68 -15.97 -0.78
C ASP A 564 1.00 -16.03 -2.27
N PHE A 565 2.25 -16.34 -2.63
CA PHE A 565 2.64 -16.58 -4.03
C PHE A 565 1.83 -17.72 -4.66
N ALA A 566 1.65 -18.84 -3.97
CA ALA A 566 0.86 -19.96 -4.48
C ALA A 566 -0.62 -19.60 -4.66
N LYS A 567 -1.20 -18.80 -3.75
CA LYS A 567 -2.58 -18.31 -3.86
C LYS A 567 -2.76 -17.40 -5.07
N GLU A 568 -1.81 -16.49 -5.31
CA GLU A 568 -1.87 -15.57 -6.45
C GLU A 568 -1.58 -16.28 -7.80
N ASP A 569 -0.67 -17.25 -7.85
CA ASP A 569 -0.46 -18.12 -9.03
C ASP A 569 -1.75 -18.88 -9.40
N LEU A 570 -2.45 -19.40 -8.40
CA LEU A 570 -3.75 -20.05 -8.62
C LEU A 570 -4.77 -19.08 -9.20
N LYS A 571 -4.88 -17.85 -8.67
CA LYS A 571 -5.78 -16.82 -9.22
C LYS A 571 -5.44 -16.44 -10.65
N ILE A 572 -4.16 -16.40 -11.02
CA ILE A 572 -3.73 -16.14 -12.39
C ILE A 572 -4.18 -17.30 -13.30
N LYS A 573 -3.91 -18.55 -12.90
CA LYS A 573 -4.31 -19.74 -13.67
C LYS A 573 -5.83 -19.94 -13.73
N SER A 574 -6.58 -19.54 -12.70
CA SER A 574 -8.05 -19.61 -12.68
C SER A 574 -8.75 -18.41 -13.34
N GLY A 575 -7.98 -17.41 -13.79
CA GLY A 575 -8.53 -16.22 -14.42
C GLY A 575 -9.18 -15.20 -13.46
N GLU A 576 -9.00 -15.37 -12.15
CA GLU A 576 -9.45 -14.44 -11.10
C GLU A 576 -8.51 -13.23 -10.96
N TYR A 577 -7.24 -13.38 -11.33
CA TYR A 577 -6.30 -12.26 -11.34
C TYR A 577 -6.75 -11.19 -12.32
N ARG A 578 -6.91 -9.95 -11.84
CA ARG A 578 -7.53 -8.87 -12.60
C ARG A 578 -6.71 -8.46 -13.83
N GLY A 579 -5.38 -8.58 -13.76
CA GLY A 579 -4.51 -8.02 -14.78
C GLY A 579 -4.64 -6.49 -14.89
N ARG A 580 -3.89 -5.92 -15.83
CA ARG A 580 -3.90 -4.49 -16.15
C ARG A 580 -3.20 -4.28 -17.48
N GLU A 581 -3.80 -3.48 -18.34
CA GLU A 581 -3.15 -3.05 -19.58
C GLU A 581 -3.55 -1.61 -19.94
N ALA A 582 -2.64 -0.92 -20.63
CA ALA A 582 -2.98 0.33 -21.30
C ALA A 582 -4.01 0.01 -22.40
N LEU A 583 -5.07 0.80 -22.49
CA LEU A 583 -6.02 0.67 -23.58
C LEU A 583 -5.32 0.89 -24.92
N SER A 584 -5.77 0.20 -25.96
CA SER A 584 -5.29 0.40 -27.33
C SER A 584 -6.35 1.16 -28.12
N ILE A 585 -5.93 2.20 -28.83
CA ILE A 585 -6.74 2.87 -29.85
C ILE A 585 -6.30 2.36 -31.21
N THR A 586 -7.20 1.66 -31.88
CA THR A 586 -7.05 1.34 -33.30
C THR A 586 -7.47 2.53 -34.13
N LYS A 587 -6.63 3.01 -35.04
CA LYS A 587 -6.93 4.13 -35.94
C LYS A 587 -6.12 4.09 -37.22
N PHE A 588 -6.59 4.82 -38.24
CA PHE A 588 -5.81 5.08 -39.44
C PHE A 588 -4.73 6.14 -39.17
N TYR A 589 -3.53 5.87 -39.65
CA TYR A 589 -2.44 6.82 -39.71
C TYR A 589 -2.11 7.12 -41.17
N ALA A 590 -2.36 8.36 -41.61
CA ALA A 590 -2.00 8.82 -42.94
C ALA A 590 -0.48 9.01 -43.04
N GLY A 591 0.14 8.42 -44.06
CA GLY A 591 1.58 8.50 -44.29
C GLY A 591 1.92 8.98 -45.70
N ASN A 592 2.96 9.79 -45.83
CA ASN A 592 3.60 10.02 -47.13
C ASN A 592 4.53 8.84 -47.41
N VAL A 593 4.28 8.10 -48.49
CA VAL A 593 5.27 7.14 -49.02
C VAL A 593 6.21 7.94 -49.90
N GLY A 594 7.52 7.80 -49.67
CA GLY A 594 8.52 8.56 -50.41
C GLY A 594 9.63 7.68 -50.94
N GLY A 595 10.08 7.95 -52.17
CA GLY A 595 11.31 7.38 -52.71
C GLY A 595 12.51 7.59 -51.78
N ASN A 596 13.59 6.83 -52.03
CA ASN A 596 14.78 6.51 -51.21
C ASN A 596 15.45 7.58 -50.29
N THR A 597 14.91 8.78 -50.08
CA THR A 597 15.63 9.94 -49.53
C THR A 597 14.84 10.86 -48.59
N VAL A 598 13.69 10.47 -48.02
CA VAL A 598 12.93 11.35 -47.10
C VAL A 598 13.10 10.93 -45.63
N SER A 599 13.63 11.82 -44.79
CA SER A 599 13.82 11.61 -43.35
C SER A 599 12.51 11.41 -42.54
N ASN A 600 11.34 11.61 -43.15
CA ASN A 600 10.05 11.74 -42.45
C ASN A 600 8.88 10.90 -43.01
N GLY A 601 9.14 9.81 -43.75
CA GLY A 601 8.09 8.99 -44.39
C GLY A 601 8.32 7.48 -44.32
N TRP A 602 7.31 6.72 -44.75
CA TRP A 602 7.31 5.26 -44.78
C TRP A 602 7.71 4.74 -46.17
N GLN A 603 8.28 3.55 -46.27
CA GLN A 603 8.65 2.96 -47.57
C GLN A 603 8.13 1.54 -47.70
N LEU A 604 7.37 1.27 -48.76
CA LEU A 604 6.98 -0.05 -49.19
C LEU A 604 7.99 -0.54 -50.25
N ARG A 605 8.77 -1.58 -49.95
CA ARG A 605 9.75 -2.13 -50.92
C ARG A 605 9.48 -3.61 -51.18
N THR A 606 9.40 -4.00 -52.44
CA THR A 606 9.62 -5.39 -52.86
C THR A 606 11.12 -5.65 -52.88
N TYR A 607 11.57 -6.73 -52.25
CA TYR A 607 12.97 -7.16 -52.32
C TYR A 607 13.07 -8.32 -53.31
N ASP A 608 13.72 -8.12 -54.46
CA ASP A 608 14.05 -9.20 -55.41
C ASP A 608 15.45 -9.76 -55.11
N GLY A 609 15.76 -10.00 -53.83
CA GLY A 609 17.11 -10.34 -53.43
C GLY A 609 17.53 -11.73 -53.93
N ALA A 610 18.41 -11.78 -54.92
CA ALA A 610 19.25 -12.95 -55.21
C ALA A 610 20.04 -13.35 -53.95
N GLY A 611 19.44 -14.18 -53.09
CA GLY A 611 20.06 -14.66 -51.86
C GLY A 611 19.11 -15.13 -50.73
N VAL A 612 17.82 -14.78 -50.76
CA VAL A 612 16.81 -15.39 -49.87
C VAL A 612 15.53 -15.59 -50.69
N SER A 613 15.08 -16.83 -50.80
CA SER A 613 13.90 -17.25 -51.58
C SER A 613 12.58 -16.85 -50.90
N ALA A 614 12.33 -15.55 -50.72
CA ALA A 614 11.04 -15.04 -50.24
C ALA A 614 10.70 -13.72 -50.95
N THR A 615 9.67 -13.73 -51.80
CA THR A 615 8.93 -12.55 -52.23
C THR A 615 8.29 -11.90 -51.00
N GLY A 616 8.78 -10.73 -50.57
CA GLY A 616 8.30 -10.04 -49.38
C GLY A 616 8.23 -8.52 -49.55
N VAL A 617 7.32 -7.89 -48.80
CA VAL A 617 7.08 -6.44 -48.77
C VAL A 617 7.63 -5.87 -47.47
N ASN A 618 8.76 -5.14 -47.54
CA ASN A 618 9.34 -4.47 -46.37
C ASN A 618 8.70 -3.11 -46.12
N ILE A 619 8.35 -2.80 -44.86
CA ILE A 619 7.86 -1.48 -44.44
C ILE A 619 8.87 -0.81 -43.51
N ALA A 620 9.66 0.14 -44.06
CA ALA A 620 10.60 0.92 -43.25
C ALA A 620 9.86 2.05 -42.52
N LEU A 621 10.02 2.09 -41.19
CA LEU A 621 9.41 3.04 -40.26
C LEU A 621 10.48 3.97 -39.68
N ASN A 622 10.36 5.28 -39.85
CA ASN A 622 11.30 6.25 -39.28
C ASN A 622 11.04 6.49 -37.77
N THR A 623 12.05 6.95 -37.03
CA THR A 623 12.09 6.96 -35.55
C THR A 623 11.28 8.06 -34.85
N ASN A 624 10.62 8.96 -35.60
CA ASN A 624 9.92 10.13 -35.04
C ASN A 624 8.39 9.93 -34.93
N THR A 625 7.91 8.72 -35.15
CA THR A 625 6.49 8.39 -35.34
C THR A 625 5.93 7.69 -34.08
N PRO A 626 4.67 7.95 -33.65
CA PRO A 626 4.14 7.48 -32.37
C PRO A 626 4.29 5.97 -32.21
N VAL A 627 4.92 5.52 -31.12
CA VAL A 627 5.33 4.13 -30.81
C VAL A 627 4.46 3.05 -31.47
N PHE A 628 4.86 2.61 -32.68
CA PHE A 628 4.23 1.53 -33.45
C PHE A 628 4.52 0.13 -32.89
N ALA A 629 5.32 0.06 -31.82
CA ALA A 629 5.92 -1.18 -31.34
C ALA A 629 4.91 -2.29 -31.00
N GLU A 630 3.67 -1.96 -30.65
CA GLU A 630 2.65 -2.96 -30.33
C GLU A 630 1.99 -3.59 -31.56
N SER A 631 1.83 -2.82 -32.64
CA SER A 631 1.29 -3.29 -33.91
C SER A 631 2.27 -4.19 -34.67
N LEU A 632 3.55 -4.22 -34.27
CA LEU A 632 4.65 -4.86 -34.98
C LEU A 632 5.17 -6.11 -34.26
N LYS A 633 4.34 -6.78 -33.46
CA LYS A 633 4.71 -8.06 -32.81
C LYS A 633 4.48 -9.22 -33.77
N TYR A 634 5.30 -10.28 -33.66
CA TYR A 634 5.10 -11.53 -34.41
C TYR A 634 3.65 -12.01 -34.31
N GLY A 635 3.08 -12.47 -35.43
CA GLY A 635 1.71 -12.95 -35.52
C GLY A 635 0.65 -11.85 -35.74
N ARG A 636 0.94 -10.58 -35.44
CA ARG A 636 -0.03 -9.49 -35.59
C ARG A 636 -0.37 -9.21 -37.05
N VAL A 637 -1.61 -8.82 -37.29
CA VAL A 637 -2.13 -8.45 -38.61
C VAL A 637 -2.44 -6.96 -38.63
N PHE A 638 -2.13 -6.28 -39.74
CA PHE A 638 -2.48 -4.89 -39.96
C PHE A 638 -2.87 -4.66 -41.43
N ALA A 639 -3.41 -3.48 -41.74
CA ALA A 639 -3.88 -3.16 -43.08
C ALA A 639 -3.32 -1.84 -43.61
N VAL A 640 -3.11 -1.79 -44.93
CA VAL A 640 -2.74 -0.59 -45.70
C VAL A 640 -3.83 -0.32 -46.73
N THR A 641 -4.22 0.93 -46.92
CA THR A 641 -5.28 1.31 -47.88
C THR A 641 -5.03 2.68 -48.51
N ASP A 642 -5.49 2.87 -49.75
CA ASP A 642 -5.57 4.17 -50.44
C ASP A 642 -6.99 4.79 -50.39
N GLY A 643 -7.93 4.14 -49.70
CA GLY A 643 -9.35 4.53 -49.65
C GLY A 643 -10.21 3.89 -50.74
N VAL A 644 -9.59 3.12 -51.64
CA VAL A 644 -10.25 2.36 -52.69
C VAL A 644 -9.90 0.88 -52.59
N ASN A 645 -8.62 0.56 -52.40
CA ASN A 645 -8.05 -0.77 -52.28
C ASN A 645 -7.43 -0.95 -50.88
N SER A 646 -7.41 -2.20 -50.41
CA SER A 646 -6.80 -2.58 -49.15
C SER A 646 -5.83 -3.74 -49.33
N LEU A 647 -4.78 -3.76 -48.51
CA LEU A 647 -3.82 -4.86 -48.40
C LEU A 647 -3.68 -5.24 -46.93
N VAL A 648 -3.93 -6.51 -46.62
CA VAL A 648 -3.80 -7.08 -45.28
C VAL A 648 -2.45 -7.77 -45.15
N LEU A 649 -1.76 -7.54 -44.03
CA LEU A 649 -0.37 -7.96 -43.83
C LEU A 649 -0.20 -8.62 -42.46
N LYS A 650 0.53 -9.74 -42.39
CA LYS A 650 0.85 -10.45 -41.14
C LYS A 650 2.34 -10.32 -40.80
N VAL A 651 2.66 -10.04 -39.54
CA VAL A 651 4.03 -9.93 -39.04
C VAL A 651 4.63 -11.33 -38.82
N THR A 652 5.66 -11.66 -39.58
CA THR A 652 6.37 -12.95 -39.55
C THR A 652 7.81 -12.83 -39.02
N GLY A 653 8.29 -11.61 -38.79
CA GLY A 653 9.59 -11.31 -38.21
C GLY A 653 9.71 -9.84 -37.84
N VAL A 654 10.56 -9.52 -36.86
CA VAL A 654 10.82 -8.15 -36.40
C VAL A 654 12.34 -7.97 -36.28
N LEU A 655 12.97 -7.36 -37.28
CA LEU A 655 14.39 -7.00 -37.19
C LEU A 655 14.52 -5.60 -36.58
N VAL A 656 15.14 -5.50 -35.41
CA VAL A 656 15.35 -4.19 -34.75
C VAL A 656 16.74 -3.65 -35.10
N THR A 657 16.91 -3.21 -36.35
CA THR A 657 18.05 -2.39 -36.79
C THR A 657 17.57 -1.35 -37.79
N ASN A 658 16.99 -0.25 -37.29
CA ASN A 658 16.53 0.93 -38.05
C ASN A 658 15.52 0.69 -39.20
N VAL A 659 15.06 -0.55 -39.43
CA VAL A 659 14.09 -0.94 -40.47
C VAL A 659 13.32 -2.17 -39.99
N TYR A 660 11.99 -2.10 -39.94
CA TYR A 660 11.14 -3.28 -39.74
C TYR A 660 11.00 -4.00 -41.09
N SER A 661 11.40 -5.27 -41.15
CA SER A 661 11.19 -6.10 -42.34
C SER A 661 9.99 -7.01 -42.11
N LEU A 662 9.12 -7.09 -43.10
CA LEU A 662 7.84 -7.80 -43.04
C LEU A 662 7.76 -8.77 -44.22
N THR A 663 7.32 -10.00 -44.00
CA THR A 663 7.15 -11.00 -45.07
C THR A 663 5.67 -11.37 -45.19
N VAL A 664 5.13 -11.32 -46.41
CA VAL A 664 3.71 -11.48 -46.78
C VAL A 664 3.42 -12.94 -47.13
N LEU A 665 2.22 -13.44 -46.79
CA LEU A 665 1.80 -14.81 -47.19
C LEU A 665 0.41 -14.94 -47.81
N ASP A 666 -0.49 -13.95 -47.79
CA ASP A 666 -1.77 -14.03 -48.52
C ASP A 666 -2.25 -12.65 -48.98
N GLU A 667 -2.35 -12.47 -50.31
CA GLU A 667 -2.92 -11.27 -50.94
C GLU A 667 -4.45 -11.41 -51.03
N ILE A 668 -5.21 -10.54 -50.36
CA ILE A 668 -6.62 -10.27 -50.72
C ILE A 668 -6.63 -8.91 -51.40
N GLY A 669 -6.42 -8.92 -52.72
CA GLY A 669 -6.36 -7.72 -53.56
C GLY A 669 -4.97 -7.41 -54.08
N SER A 670 -4.92 -6.88 -55.31
CA SER A 670 -3.68 -6.51 -55.99
C SER A 670 -3.46 -5.00 -55.86
N PHE A 671 -2.47 -4.59 -55.07
CA PHE A 671 -1.95 -3.23 -55.10
C PHE A 671 -1.02 -3.09 -56.30
N PRO A 672 -1.14 -2.06 -57.16
CA PRO A 672 -0.10 -1.78 -58.14
C PRO A 672 1.14 -1.27 -57.39
N ILE A 673 2.03 -2.18 -56.98
CA ILE A 673 3.35 -1.82 -56.49
C ILE A 673 4.10 -1.26 -57.71
N VAL A 674 4.13 0.06 -57.85
CA VAL A 674 4.91 0.71 -58.90
C VAL A 674 6.38 0.55 -58.53
N SER A 675 7.06 -0.36 -59.22
CA SER A 675 8.51 -0.51 -59.14
C SER A 675 9.21 0.80 -59.47
N SER A 676 10.27 1.05 -58.74
CA SER A 676 11.00 2.30 -58.56
C SER A 676 11.75 2.83 -59.80
N ASP A 677 11.07 3.34 -60.83
CA ASP A 677 11.76 4.07 -61.91
C ASP A 677 11.05 5.33 -62.46
N SER A 678 9.82 5.63 -62.03
CA SER A 678 9.15 6.87 -62.41
C SER A 678 8.58 7.57 -61.20
N GLY A 679 9.17 8.72 -60.83
CA GLY A 679 8.69 9.57 -59.74
C GLY A 679 7.23 9.97 -59.90
N GLN A 680 6.35 9.22 -59.24
CA GLN A 680 4.95 9.56 -59.02
C GLN A 680 4.73 9.60 -57.50
N ASP A 681 4.08 10.67 -57.06
CA ASP A 681 3.82 10.99 -55.66
C ASP A 681 2.90 9.94 -55.02
N SER A 682 3.42 9.16 -54.09
CA SER A 682 2.66 8.25 -53.24
C SER A 682 2.14 8.98 -51.99
N SER A 683 1.24 9.95 -52.21
CA SER A 683 0.73 10.89 -51.20
C SER A 683 -0.63 10.52 -50.58
N SER A 684 -1.13 9.29 -50.74
CA SER A 684 -2.48 8.92 -50.31
C SER A 684 -2.61 7.51 -49.72
N LEU A 685 -1.65 7.06 -48.91
CA LEU A 685 -1.74 5.77 -48.20
C LEU A 685 -1.95 5.95 -46.69
N SER A 686 -2.86 5.16 -46.14
CA SER A 686 -3.14 5.06 -44.71
C SER A 686 -2.88 3.65 -44.20
N ILE A 687 -2.31 3.55 -43.00
CA ILE A 687 -2.11 2.28 -42.30
C ILE A 687 -3.03 2.22 -41.08
N LEU A 688 -3.72 1.10 -40.89
CA LEU A 688 -4.53 0.84 -39.71
C LEU A 688 -3.64 0.22 -38.63
N ILE A 689 -3.52 0.89 -37.49
CA ILE A 689 -2.60 0.52 -36.41
C ILE A 689 -3.27 0.61 -35.05
N ASP A 690 -2.73 -0.15 -34.10
CA ASP A 690 -3.01 -0.05 -32.68
C ASP A 690 -1.97 0.84 -32.01
N VAL A 691 -2.44 1.88 -31.33
CA VAL A 691 -1.61 2.81 -30.55
C VAL A 691 -1.99 2.73 -29.08
N LYS A 692 -1.00 2.70 -28.19
CA LYS A 692 -1.25 2.83 -26.76
C LYS A 692 -1.98 4.12 -26.46
N HIS A 693 -3.14 4.00 -25.82
CA HIS A 693 -3.77 5.08 -25.10
C HIS A 693 -3.04 5.32 -23.78
N ASN A 694 -3.24 6.50 -23.22
CA ASN A 694 -2.58 6.91 -21.98
C ASN A 694 -3.34 6.47 -20.73
N VAL A 695 -4.52 5.84 -20.85
CA VAL A 695 -5.28 5.26 -19.73
C VAL A 695 -5.14 3.74 -19.71
N SER A 696 -5.01 3.17 -18.52
CA SER A 696 -5.06 1.72 -18.31
C SER A 696 -6.36 1.25 -17.67
N VAL A 697 -6.77 0.04 -18.01
CA VAL A 697 -7.88 -0.71 -17.39
C VAL A 697 -7.36 -1.94 -16.66
N ALA A 698 -8.14 -2.41 -15.68
CA ALA A 698 -7.87 -3.66 -14.95
C ALA A 698 -9.14 -4.50 -14.77
N GLY A 699 -9.00 -5.82 -14.81
CA GLY A 699 -10.12 -6.77 -14.82
C GLY A 699 -10.87 -6.75 -16.14
N GLU A 700 -12.18 -7.00 -16.09
CA GLU A 700 -13.05 -6.93 -17.26
C GLU A 700 -13.30 -5.50 -17.74
N TYR A 701 -13.16 -5.27 -19.04
CA TYR A 701 -13.47 -4.02 -19.73
C TYR A 701 -14.24 -4.28 -21.04
N THR A 702 -14.86 -3.22 -21.58
CA THR A 702 -15.59 -3.27 -22.85
C THR A 702 -14.61 -3.08 -24.02
N HIS A 703 -14.49 -4.07 -24.88
CA HIS A 703 -13.67 -4.04 -26.08
C HIS A 703 -14.54 -3.75 -27.31
N THR A 704 -14.08 -2.85 -28.17
CA THR A 704 -14.75 -2.52 -29.44
C THR A 704 -13.99 -3.18 -30.60
N GLU A 705 -14.63 -4.16 -31.23
CA GLU A 705 -14.13 -4.84 -32.42
C GLU A 705 -14.79 -4.23 -33.66
N VAL A 706 -13.98 -3.71 -34.57
CA VAL A 706 -14.47 -3.19 -35.85
C VAL A 706 -14.15 -4.18 -36.96
N ILE A 707 -15.16 -4.49 -37.75
CA ILE A 707 -15.12 -5.49 -38.82
C ILE A 707 -15.49 -4.80 -40.13
N GLY A 708 -14.72 -5.05 -41.18
CA GLY A 708 -14.94 -4.41 -42.47
C GLY A 708 -13.66 -4.30 -43.28
N ASP A 709 -13.83 -4.04 -44.57
CA ASP A 709 -12.73 -3.66 -45.43
C ASP A 709 -12.14 -2.31 -44.94
N PRO A 710 -10.83 -2.24 -44.65
CA PRO A 710 -10.16 -1.00 -44.24
C PRO A 710 -10.47 0.21 -45.13
N ALA A 711 -10.64 0.02 -46.44
CA ALA A 711 -11.01 1.09 -47.37
C ALA A 711 -12.42 1.64 -47.09
N LYS A 712 -13.36 0.79 -46.63
CA LYS A 712 -14.72 1.19 -46.23
C LYS A 712 -14.75 1.79 -44.84
N ILE A 713 -13.99 1.22 -43.90
CA ILE A 713 -13.88 1.76 -42.54
C ILE A 713 -13.29 3.18 -42.58
N MET A 714 -12.29 3.43 -43.43
CA MET A 714 -11.68 4.76 -43.55
C MET A 714 -12.65 5.84 -44.07
N LEU A 715 -13.70 5.45 -44.78
CA LEU A 715 -14.75 6.35 -45.25
C LEU A 715 -15.85 6.60 -44.21
N CYS A 716 -15.78 5.95 -43.05
CA CYS A 716 -16.75 6.10 -41.97
C CYS A 716 -16.32 7.20 -40.99
N ASP A 717 -17.04 8.33 -41.01
CA ASP A 717 -16.78 9.47 -40.15
C ASP A 717 -16.82 9.11 -38.65
N ASP A 718 -17.73 8.23 -38.24
CA ASP A 718 -17.86 7.76 -36.85
C ASP A 718 -16.68 6.92 -36.35
N LEU A 719 -15.75 6.53 -37.22
CA LEU A 719 -14.56 5.75 -36.89
C LEU A 719 -13.25 6.49 -37.21
N LYS A 720 -13.30 7.71 -37.76
CA LYS A 720 -12.14 8.44 -38.27
C LYS A 720 -11.07 8.76 -37.23
N ASN A 721 -11.45 8.98 -35.96
CA ASN A 721 -10.50 9.25 -34.87
C ASN A 721 -10.07 7.97 -34.13
N GLY A 722 -10.50 6.80 -34.59
CA GLY A 722 -10.19 5.49 -34.01
C GLY A 722 -11.16 5.06 -32.91
N TRP A 723 -10.96 3.87 -32.34
CA TRP A 723 -11.82 3.29 -31.29
C TRP A 723 -10.98 2.52 -30.25
N VAL A 724 -11.52 2.33 -29.04
CA VAL A 724 -10.87 1.48 -28.03
C VAL A 724 -11.11 0.01 -28.37
N GLY A 725 -10.11 -0.65 -28.94
CA GLY A 725 -10.16 -2.07 -29.20
C GLY A 725 -9.27 -2.50 -30.35
N SER A 726 -9.82 -3.24 -31.30
CA SER A 726 -9.08 -3.83 -32.43
C SER A 726 -9.88 -3.78 -33.73
N TRP A 727 -9.17 -3.92 -34.84
CA TRP A 727 -9.75 -4.30 -36.12
C TRP A 727 -9.68 -5.81 -36.32
N ASN A 728 -10.76 -6.40 -36.84
CA ASN A 728 -10.82 -7.80 -37.21
C ASN A 728 -10.56 -7.96 -38.71
N SER A 729 -9.67 -8.88 -39.08
CA SER A 729 -9.29 -9.11 -40.48
C SER A 729 -10.34 -9.84 -41.32
N PHE A 730 -11.46 -10.26 -40.74
CA PHE A 730 -12.61 -10.79 -41.48
C PHE A 730 -13.23 -9.71 -42.38
N ILE A 731 -13.26 -9.96 -43.70
CA ILE A 731 -13.78 -9.02 -44.69
C ILE A 731 -15.18 -9.45 -45.16
N PRO A 732 -16.21 -8.60 -44.99
CA PRO A 732 -17.54 -8.82 -45.54
C PRO A 732 -17.58 -8.75 -47.07
N ASP A 733 -17.25 -9.87 -47.73
CA ASP A 733 -17.17 -10.01 -49.19
C ASP A 733 -18.41 -10.65 -49.84
N GLY A 734 -19.42 -10.98 -49.02
CA GLY A 734 -20.65 -11.66 -49.46
C GLY A 734 -20.52 -13.18 -49.58
N SER A 735 -19.35 -13.76 -49.29
CA SER A 735 -19.08 -15.20 -49.44
C SER A 735 -18.70 -15.86 -48.11
N ALA A 736 -17.87 -15.23 -47.28
CA ALA A 736 -17.45 -15.78 -46.01
C ALA A 736 -18.58 -15.74 -44.97
N LEU A 737 -18.81 -16.87 -44.29
CA LEU A 737 -19.87 -16.96 -43.27
C LEU A 737 -19.41 -16.30 -41.96
N TRP A 738 -20.35 -15.71 -41.23
CA TRP A 738 -20.10 -15.22 -39.87
C TRP A 738 -19.50 -16.29 -38.95
N SER A 739 -19.83 -17.57 -39.14
CA SER A 739 -19.26 -18.68 -38.36
C SER A 739 -17.76 -18.90 -38.52
N SER A 740 -17.14 -18.28 -39.52
CA SER A 740 -15.67 -18.27 -39.67
C SER A 740 -15.01 -17.08 -38.98
N MET A 741 -15.78 -16.05 -38.58
CA MET A 741 -15.28 -14.86 -37.89
C MET A 741 -15.05 -15.20 -36.40
N LYS A 742 -13.80 -15.03 -35.97
CA LYS A 742 -13.37 -15.18 -34.57
C LYS A 742 -13.13 -13.81 -33.94
N LEU A 743 -13.57 -13.62 -32.71
CA LEU A 743 -13.26 -12.43 -31.91
C LEU A 743 -11.76 -12.41 -31.55
N SER A 744 -11.16 -11.22 -31.48
CA SER A 744 -9.71 -11.05 -31.27
C SER A 744 -9.25 -11.21 -29.81
N LYS A 745 -10.20 -11.20 -28.87
CA LYS A 745 -9.98 -11.28 -27.44
C LYS A 745 -10.84 -12.39 -26.82
N PRO A 746 -10.36 -13.09 -25.77
CA PRO A 746 -11.14 -14.13 -25.10
C PRO A 746 -12.42 -13.56 -24.47
N THR A 747 -13.54 -14.20 -24.72
CA THR A 747 -14.82 -13.87 -24.08
C THR A 747 -15.68 -15.11 -23.87
N GLU A 748 -16.55 -15.08 -22.86
CA GLU A 748 -17.55 -16.11 -22.59
C GLU A 748 -18.99 -15.61 -22.90
N VAL A 749 -19.14 -14.47 -23.57
CA VAL A 749 -20.47 -14.00 -24.00
C VAL A 749 -21.09 -14.94 -25.03
N THR A 750 -22.40 -15.18 -24.91
CA THR A 750 -23.17 -15.99 -25.86
C THR A 750 -23.87 -15.16 -26.93
N SER A 751 -23.92 -13.85 -26.73
CA SER A 751 -24.48 -12.88 -27.67
C SER A 751 -23.96 -11.49 -27.37
N LEU A 752 -23.88 -10.65 -28.40
CA LEU A 752 -23.55 -9.24 -28.25
C LEU A 752 -24.44 -8.36 -29.13
N ASN A 753 -24.51 -7.07 -28.81
CA ASN A 753 -25.13 -6.07 -29.65
C ASN A 753 -24.12 -5.61 -30.71
N ARG A 754 -24.55 -5.61 -31.98
CA ARG A 754 -23.78 -5.05 -33.09
C ARG A 754 -24.46 -3.83 -33.68
N ALA A 755 -23.68 -2.82 -34.01
CA ALA A 755 -24.08 -1.72 -34.89
C ALA A 755 -23.44 -1.95 -36.26
N TYR A 756 -24.17 -1.74 -37.35
CA TYR A 756 -23.63 -1.90 -38.70
C TYR A 756 -24.14 -0.83 -39.66
N THR A 757 -23.34 -0.58 -40.70
CA THR A 757 -23.64 0.32 -41.81
C THR A 757 -23.37 -0.36 -43.15
N ASN A 758 -24.21 -0.09 -44.15
CA ASN A 758 -23.99 -0.51 -45.54
C ASN A 758 -23.70 0.68 -46.48
N ASP A 759 -23.56 1.88 -45.92
CA ASP A 759 -23.40 3.15 -46.65
C ASP A 759 -22.25 4.00 -46.08
N ASN A 760 -21.20 3.32 -45.59
CA ASN A 760 -19.99 3.92 -45.02
C ASN A 760 -20.25 4.88 -43.84
N GLY A 761 -21.24 4.58 -43.00
CA GLY A 761 -21.52 5.34 -41.77
C GLY A 761 -22.55 6.44 -41.91
N LEU A 762 -23.17 6.64 -43.09
CA LEU A 762 -24.26 7.61 -43.24
C LEU A 762 -25.50 7.19 -42.44
N THR A 763 -25.78 5.89 -42.38
CA THR A 763 -26.81 5.31 -41.53
C THR A 763 -26.30 4.07 -40.80
N TRP A 764 -26.76 3.91 -39.56
CA TRP A 764 -26.48 2.75 -38.74
C TRP A 764 -27.76 1.99 -38.41
N SER A 765 -27.61 0.69 -38.23
CA SER A 765 -28.65 -0.23 -37.77
C SER A 765 -28.10 -1.08 -36.64
N THR A 766 -28.97 -1.55 -35.75
CA THR A 766 -28.56 -2.40 -34.63
C THR A 766 -29.34 -3.70 -34.58
N THR A 767 -28.64 -4.77 -34.21
CA THR A 767 -29.24 -6.07 -33.95
C THR A 767 -28.33 -6.91 -33.05
N GLY A 768 -28.87 -7.97 -32.47
CA GLY A 768 -28.06 -8.95 -31.75
C GLY A 768 -27.34 -9.89 -32.70
N ILE A 769 -26.19 -10.42 -32.28
CA ILE A 769 -25.54 -11.56 -32.93
C ILE A 769 -25.14 -12.61 -31.90
N ALA A 770 -25.33 -13.88 -32.25
CA ALA A 770 -24.95 -15.02 -31.40
C ALA A 770 -23.45 -15.32 -31.53
N ILE A 771 -22.84 -15.60 -30.38
CA ILE A 771 -21.41 -15.94 -30.22
C ILE A 771 -21.33 -17.32 -29.55
N ASP A 772 -20.46 -18.17 -30.06
CA ASP A 772 -20.06 -19.40 -29.39
C ASP A 772 -18.82 -19.13 -28.52
N PRO A 773 -18.95 -19.16 -27.18
CA PRO A 773 -17.84 -18.86 -26.28
C PRO A 773 -16.74 -19.93 -26.29
N VAL A 774 -17.03 -21.14 -26.80
CA VAL A 774 -16.04 -22.21 -26.94
C VAL A 774 -15.05 -21.89 -28.06
N THR A 775 -15.57 -21.62 -29.26
CA THR A 775 -14.76 -21.34 -30.46
C THR A 775 -14.33 -19.88 -30.55
N ASN A 776 -14.87 -19.02 -29.67
CA ASN A 776 -14.68 -17.57 -29.70
C ASN A 776 -15.12 -16.94 -31.04
N ALA A 777 -16.11 -17.56 -31.70
CA ALA A 777 -16.58 -17.21 -33.04
C ALA A 777 -18.08 -16.91 -33.05
N SER A 778 -18.58 -16.27 -34.11
CA SER A 778 -20.04 -16.21 -34.27
C SER A 778 -20.59 -17.61 -34.52
N SER A 779 -21.80 -17.89 -34.03
CA SER A 779 -22.51 -19.14 -34.36
C SER A 779 -23.48 -18.97 -35.53
N VAL A 780 -23.46 -17.82 -36.21
CA VAL A 780 -24.37 -17.48 -37.31
C VAL A 780 -23.84 -18.03 -38.62
N ASN A 781 -24.66 -18.81 -39.34
CA ASN A 781 -24.30 -19.46 -40.60
C ASN A 781 -24.78 -18.68 -41.84
N ASP A 782 -24.64 -17.36 -41.81
CA ASP A 782 -24.99 -16.47 -42.92
C ASP A 782 -23.79 -15.61 -43.32
N ALA A 783 -23.70 -15.24 -44.59
CA ALA A 783 -22.70 -14.29 -45.09
C ALA A 783 -23.22 -12.85 -44.93
N PRO A 784 -22.37 -11.89 -44.49
CA PRO A 784 -22.74 -10.48 -44.48
C PRO A 784 -22.82 -9.87 -45.87
N ALA A 785 -23.52 -8.73 -45.97
CA ALA A 785 -23.55 -7.95 -47.20
C ALA A 785 -22.15 -7.43 -47.58
N ILE A 786 -21.89 -7.37 -48.89
CA ILE A 786 -20.62 -6.88 -49.45
C ILE A 786 -20.35 -5.44 -48.99
N GLY A 787 -19.14 -5.18 -48.51
CA GLY A 787 -18.69 -3.83 -48.15
C GLY A 787 -19.27 -3.30 -46.83
N ARG A 788 -19.95 -4.15 -46.05
CA ARG A 788 -20.48 -3.79 -44.75
C ARG A 788 -19.36 -3.47 -43.75
N VAL A 789 -19.61 -2.47 -42.90
CA VAL A 789 -18.80 -2.19 -41.69
C VAL A 789 -19.66 -2.48 -40.45
N GLU A 790 -19.14 -3.24 -39.50
CA GLU A 790 -19.80 -3.55 -38.24
C GLU A 790 -18.92 -3.19 -37.02
N ILE A 791 -19.57 -2.77 -35.94
CA ILE A 791 -18.97 -2.53 -34.62
C ILE A 791 -19.59 -3.53 -33.64
N TRP A 792 -18.75 -4.38 -33.06
CA TRP A 792 -19.15 -5.38 -32.08
C TRP A 792 -18.51 -5.05 -30.74
N GLN A 793 -19.33 -5.00 -29.69
CA GLN A 793 -18.86 -4.60 -28.36
C GLN A 793 -19.12 -5.71 -27.37
N TYR A 794 -18.06 -6.17 -26.71
CA TYR A 794 -18.13 -7.29 -25.77
C TYR A 794 -17.15 -7.10 -24.62
N LYS A 795 -17.37 -7.85 -23.54
CA LYS A 795 -16.49 -7.84 -22.37
C LYS A 795 -15.33 -8.82 -22.57
N THR A 796 -14.13 -8.37 -22.22
CA THR A 796 -12.90 -9.16 -22.14
C THR A 796 -12.10 -8.72 -20.92
N LYS A 797 -11.07 -9.47 -20.54
CA LYS A 797 -10.16 -9.12 -19.43
C LYS A 797 -8.87 -8.47 -19.93
N ALA A 798 -8.35 -7.57 -19.09
CA ALA A 798 -7.02 -7.00 -19.23
C ALA A 798 -5.94 -8.10 -19.17
N ASN A 799 -4.81 -7.87 -19.85
CA ASN A 799 -3.67 -8.78 -19.81
C ASN A 799 -3.17 -9.03 -18.38
N MET A 800 -2.87 -10.30 -18.09
CA MET A 800 -2.41 -10.76 -16.77
C MET A 800 -0.90 -10.65 -16.63
N THR A 801 -0.18 -10.80 -17.74
CA THR A 801 1.27 -10.83 -17.80
C THR A 801 1.81 -9.85 -18.83
N GLN A 802 3.06 -9.42 -18.62
CA GLN A 802 3.84 -8.63 -19.55
C GLN A 802 5.18 -9.32 -19.81
N SER A 803 5.68 -9.23 -21.04
CA SER A 803 6.98 -9.78 -21.40
C SER A 803 8.11 -9.14 -20.58
N VAL A 804 9.05 -9.94 -20.10
CA VAL A 804 10.21 -9.50 -19.34
C VAL A 804 11.45 -10.30 -19.74
N SER A 805 12.63 -9.79 -19.42
CA SER A 805 13.84 -10.62 -19.42
C SER A 805 13.82 -11.64 -18.29
N ASN A 806 14.67 -12.65 -18.38
CA ASN A 806 14.86 -13.65 -17.34
C ASN A 806 15.34 -12.99 -16.03
N LEU A 807 14.55 -13.15 -14.97
CA LEU A 807 14.75 -12.53 -13.66
C LEU A 807 15.31 -13.53 -12.65
N ALA A 808 16.01 -13.02 -11.64
CA ALA A 808 16.53 -13.85 -10.56
C ALA A 808 15.40 -14.35 -9.66
N ILE A 809 15.50 -15.62 -9.25
CA ILE A 809 14.50 -16.30 -8.44
C ILE A 809 14.56 -15.77 -7.01
N TYR A 810 13.39 -15.47 -6.46
CA TYR A 810 13.20 -15.08 -5.08
C TYR A 810 12.75 -16.29 -4.24
N GLY A 811 13.36 -16.46 -3.06
CA GLY A 811 13.00 -17.53 -2.12
C GLY A 811 13.42 -18.95 -2.52
N GLY A 812 13.94 -19.15 -3.74
CA GLY A 812 14.34 -20.46 -4.26
C GLY A 812 13.17 -21.33 -4.74
N ASP A 813 11.95 -20.82 -4.69
CA ASP A 813 10.74 -21.55 -5.05
C ASP A 813 10.48 -21.49 -6.56
N ILE A 814 10.51 -22.67 -7.18
CA ILE A 814 10.13 -22.89 -8.57
C ILE A 814 8.90 -23.80 -8.58
N GLY A 815 7.92 -23.44 -9.39
CA GLY A 815 6.69 -24.18 -9.56
C GLY A 815 6.84 -25.43 -10.42
N ASN A 816 5.70 -25.89 -10.89
CA ASN A 816 5.58 -27.03 -11.81
C ASN A 816 5.13 -26.53 -13.19
N VAL A 817 5.20 -27.39 -14.20
CA VAL A 817 4.81 -27.00 -15.56
C VAL A 817 3.30 -27.17 -15.72
N PHE A 818 2.62 -26.05 -15.97
CA PHE A 818 1.18 -26.00 -16.24
C PHE A 818 0.93 -26.06 -17.74
N TYR A 819 0.05 -26.96 -18.17
CA TYR A 819 -0.44 -27.13 -19.55
C TYR A 819 -1.90 -26.74 -19.62
N SER A 820 -2.30 -26.05 -20.68
CA SER A 820 -3.71 -25.84 -20.97
C SER A 820 -4.02 -25.65 -22.45
N GLN A 821 -5.20 -26.13 -22.83
CA GLN A 821 -5.89 -25.91 -24.10
C GLN A 821 -7.37 -25.55 -23.89
N GLY A 822 -7.81 -25.38 -22.64
CA GLY A 822 -9.22 -25.26 -22.26
C GLY A 822 -9.84 -23.91 -22.59
N TRP A 823 -11.09 -23.93 -23.05
CA TRP A 823 -11.85 -22.70 -23.38
C TRP A 823 -12.40 -21.94 -22.16
N ARG A 824 -12.40 -22.52 -20.96
CA ARG A 824 -13.00 -21.87 -19.78
C ARG A 824 -12.00 -20.97 -19.07
N GLU A 825 -12.46 -19.87 -18.50
CA GLU A 825 -11.60 -18.93 -17.76
C GLU A 825 -10.73 -19.64 -16.70
N TRP A 826 -11.36 -20.53 -15.90
CA TRP A 826 -10.70 -21.24 -14.80
C TRP A 826 -9.69 -22.32 -15.22
N THR A 827 -9.54 -22.53 -16.52
CA THR A 827 -8.57 -23.48 -17.10
C THR A 827 -7.30 -22.80 -17.59
N GLY A 828 -7.15 -21.49 -17.38
CA GLY A 828 -5.98 -20.74 -17.81
C GLY A 828 -6.10 -20.10 -19.19
N ARG A 829 -7.30 -20.00 -19.77
CA ARG A 829 -7.53 -19.36 -21.08
C ARG A 829 -6.97 -17.95 -21.18
N HIS A 830 -7.19 -17.12 -20.16
CA HIS A 830 -6.69 -15.74 -20.14
C HIS A 830 -5.18 -15.67 -19.89
N LEU A 831 -4.62 -16.58 -19.08
CA LEU A 831 -3.17 -16.70 -18.93
C LEU A 831 -2.53 -17.10 -20.27
N GLY A 832 -3.10 -18.10 -20.96
CA GLY A 832 -2.67 -18.53 -22.29
C GLY A 832 -2.66 -17.38 -23.27
N TYR A 833 -3.78 -16.68 -23.42
CA TYR A 833 -3.86 -15.49 -24.28
C TYR A 833 -2.86 -14.39 -23.89
N SER A 834 -2.66 -14.14 -22.60
CA SER A 834 -1.70 -13.12 -22.12
C SER A 834 -0.23 -13.50 -22.36
N LEU A 835 0.07 -14.79 -22.54
CA LEU A 835 1.40 -15.31 -22.82
C LEU A 835 1.65 -15.45 -24.33
N THR A 836 0.73 -16.08 -25.06
CA THR A 836 0.92 -16.46 -26.48
C THR A 836 0.21 -15.53 -27.46
N GLY A 837 -0.83 -14.80 -27.02
CA GLY A 837 -1.72 -14.05 -27.90
C GLY A 837 -2.80 -14.90 -28.58
N GLU A 838 -2.79 -16.22 -28.37
CA GLU A 838 -3.74 -17.18 -28.94
C GLU A 838 -4.83 -17.55 -27.93
N ILE A 839 -6.04 -17.80 -28.43
CA ILE A 839 -7.21 -18.07 -27.59
C ILE A 839 -7.46 -19.57 -27.55
N ASN A 840 -7.32 -20.19 -26.37
CA ASN A 840 -7.65 -21.60 -26.19
C ASN A 840 -9.15 -21.87 -26.40
N THR A 841 -9.49 -22.94 -27.13
CA THR A 841 -10.87 -23.23 -27.56
C THR A 841 -11.33 -24.68 -27.32
N SER A 842 -10.53 -25.55 -26.69
CA SER A 842 -10.85 -26.98 -26.58
C SER A 842 -11.83 -27.28 -25.44
N ILE A 843 -12.89 -28.06 -25.69
CA ILE A 843 -13.90 -28.50 -24.71
C ILE A 843 -13.56 -29.82 -23.99
N GLY A 844 -12.58 -30.57 -24.49
CA GLY A 844 -12.12 -31.83 -23.91
C GLY A 844 -13.13 -32.99 -23.98
N ALA A 845 -12.75 -34.08 -24.66
CA ALA A 845 -13.65 -35.24 -24.80
C ALA A 845 -13.67 -36.12 -23.53
N GLY A 846 -14.83 -36.26 -22.86
CA GLY A 846 -15.02 -37.30 -21.83
C GLY A 846 -14.01 -37.26 -20.66
N THR A 847 -13.18 -38.29 -20.50
CA THR A 847 -12.15 -38.40 -19.43
C THR A 847 -10.87 -37.58 -19.69
N ASN A 848 -10.83 -36.78 -20.76
CA ASN A 848 -9.66 -36.03 -21.21
C ASN A 848 -9.31 -34.84 -20.29
N LYS A 849 -8.01 -34.59 -20.09
CA LYS A 849 -7.51 -33.42 -19.35
C LYS A 849 -7.06 -32.33 -20.32
N PHE A 850 -7.88 -31.30 -20.47
CA PHE A 850 -7.58 -30.11 -21.28
C PHE A 850 -6.77 -29.05 -20.52
N PHE A 851 -6.45 -29.29 -19.24
CA PHE A 851 -5.42 -28.58 -18.50
C PHE A 851 -4.84 -29.52 -17.42
N GLN A 852 -3.56 -29.39 -17.10
CA GLN A 852 -2.92 -30.18 -16.05
C GLN A 852 -1.57 -29.59 -15.62
N THR A 853 -1.10 -29.99 -14.44
CA THR A 853 0.21 -29.62 -13.92
C THR A 853 1.09 -30.86 -13.82
N VAL A 854 2.26 -30.84 -14.45
CA VAL A 854 3.26 -31.92 -14.39
C VAL A 854 4.49 -31.48 -13.60
N LYS A 855 5.13 -32.43 -12.92
CA LYS A 855 6.30 -32.13 -12.09
C LYS A 855 7.48 -31.67 -12.93
N LEU A 856 8.19 -30.66 -12.42
CA LEU A 856 9.52 -30.31 -12.90
C LEU A 856 10.52 -31.40 -12.48
N GLU A 857 11.33 -31.90 -13.42
CA GLU A 857 12.29 -32.98 -13.15
C GLU A 857 13.69 -32.46 -12.83
N SER A 858 14.17 -31.48 -13.58
CA SER A 858 15.50 -30.89 -13.38
C SER A 858 15.52 -29.45 -13.87
N TYR A 859 16.42 -28.64 -13.30
CA TYR A 859 16.71 -27.29 -13.76
C TYR A 859 18.13 -26.92 -13.35
N SER A 860 18.69 -25.90 -14.01
CA SER A 860 19.97 -25.30 -13.62
C SER A 860 19.76 -23.83 -13.26
N LEU A 861 20.55 -23.36 -12.29
CA LEU A 861 20.61 -21.95 -11.92
C LEU A 861 21.99 -21.40 -12.26
N TYR A 862 22.00 -20.24 -12.91
CA TYR A 862 23.19 -19.45 -13.14
C TYR A 862 22.92 -18.03 -12.66
N GLU A 863 23.74 -17.52 -11.73
CA GLU A 863 23.54 -16.21 -11.07
C GLU A 863 22.13 -16.01 -10.48
N GLY A 864 21.54 -17.09 -9.97
CA GLY A 864 20.20 -17.09 -9.38
C GLY A 864 19.04 -17.04 -10.40
N LYS A 865 19.33 -17.11 -11.70
CA LYS A 865 18.32 -17.16 -12.79
C LYS A 865 18.20 -18.58 -13.35
N LEU A 866 17.04 -18.91 -13.94
CA LEU A 866 16.87 -20.16 -14.67
C LEU A 866 17.79 -20.16 -15.91
N GLY A 867 18.60 -21.22 -16.09
CA GLY A 867 19.43 -21.37 -17.27
C GLY A 867 20.87 -21.82 -16.97
N ALA A 868 21.70 -21.81 -18.01
CA ALA A 868 23.06 -22.33 -18.00
C ALA A 868 24.10 -21.23 -18.26
N TRP A 869 25.35 -21.47 -17.82
CA TRP A 869 26.50 -20.57 -18.05
C TRP A 869 26.75 -20.31 -19.55
N THR A 870 26.57 -21.30 -20.42
CA THR A 870 26.87 -21.18 -21.86
C THR A 870 25.60 -21.27 -22.71
N SER A 871 25.55 -20.51 -23.80
CA SER A 871 24.43 -20.38 -24.77
C SER A 871 23.98 -21.65 -25.50
N THR A 872 24.49 -22.82 -25.15
CA THR A 872 24.21 -24.09 -25.81
C THR A 872 23.19 -24.94 -25.05
N ASN A 873 21.96 -24.50 -24.79
CA ASN A 873 20.80 -25.30 -24.26
C ASN A 873 21.05 -26.33 -23.11
N ARG A 874 22.21 -26.35 -22.47
CA ARG A 874 22.63 -27.34 -21.46
C ARG A 874 22.20 -26.84 -20.08
N GLY A 875 20.91 -26.92 -19.77
CA GLY A 875 20.38 -26.51 -18.46
C GLY A 875 18.96 -25.96 -18.47
N SER A 876 18.26 -26.03 -19.61
CA SER A 876 16.82 -25.76 -19.67
C SER A 876 16.07 -26.66 -18.67
N PRO A 877 15.10 -26.11 -17.92
CA PRO A 877 14.28 -26.93 -17.04
C PRO A 877 13.57 -28.04 -17.82
N THR A 878 13.59 -29.27 -17.32
CA THR A 878 13.00 -30.45 -17.96
C THR A 878 11.78 -30.94 -17.20
N HIS A 879 10.85 -31.56 -17.91
CA HIS A 879 9.64 -32.16 -17.33
C HIS A 879 9.23 -33.42 -18.09
N VAL A 880 8.39 -34.24 -17.44
CA VAL A 880 7.74 -35.36 -18.13
C VAL A 880 6.62 -34.83 -19.02
N LEU A 881 6.50 -35.38 -20.23
CA LEU A 881 5.36 -35.09 -21.10
C LEU A 881 4.06 -35.62 -20.50
N PRO A 882 2.98 -34.82 -20.47
CA PRO A 882 1.70 -35.25 -19.93
C PRO A 882 1.07 -36.37 -20.78
N LYS A 883 0.82 -37.54 -20.18
CA LYS A 883 0.27 -38.72 -20.89
C LYS A 883 -1.18 -38.56 -21.38
N ASP A 884 -1.96 -37.70 -20.72
CA ASP A 884 -3.40 -37.53 -20.99
C ASP A 884 -3.72 -36.14 -21.59
N PHE A 885 -2.72 -35.42 -22.12
CA PHE A 885 -2.93 -34.14 -22.82
C PHE A 885 -3.25 -34.39 -24.29
N ASN A 886 -4.47 -34.85 -24.54
CA ASN A 886 -4.90 -35.37 -25.84
C ASN A 886 -5.16 -34.26 -26.88
N ALA A 887 -5.37 -34.68 -28.12
CA ALA A 887 -5.71 -33.83 -29.26
C ALA A 887 -6.84 -32.83 -28.95
N PRO A 888 -6.76 -31.59 -29.48
CA PRO A 888 -7.87 -30.65 -29.39
C PRO A 888 -9.03 -31.12 -30.27
N GLU A 889 -10.27 -30.89 -29.84
CA GLU A 889 -11.46 -31.29 -30.62
C GLU A 889 -11.72 -30.41 -31.85
N ASN A 890 -11.18 -29.20 -31.84
CA ASN A 890 -11.45 -28.15 -32.81
C ASN A 890 -10.17 -27.46 -33.29
N GLU A 891 -9.05 -28.18 -33.31
CA GLU A 891 -7.73 -27.66 -33.72
C GLU A 891 -7.32 -26.40 -32.94
N GLY A 892 -7.79 -26.29 -31.69
CA GLY A 892 -7.51 -25.16 -30.81
C GLY A 892 -6.05 -25.09 -30.34
N PRO A 893 -5.53 -23.88 -30.07
CA PRO A 893 -4.16 -23.70 -29.61
C PRO A 893 -4.00 -24.19 -28.16
N ALA A 894 -2.76 -24.48 -27.77
CA ALA A 894 -2.38 -24.83 -26.41
C ALA A 894 -1.10 -24.11 -25.96
N PHE A 895 -0.80 -24.16 -24.67
CA PHE A 895 0.45 -23.64 -24.14
C PHE A 895 0.92 -24.44 -22.93
N LYS A 896 2.20 -24.28 -22.61
CA LYS A 896 2.80 -24.68 -21.33
C LYS A 896 3.51 -23.52 -20.67
N ALA A 897 3.49 -23.47 -19.33
CA ALA A 897 4.15 -22.43 -18.56
C ALA A 897 4.73 -22.97 -17.23
N LEU A 898 5.96 -22.58 -16.92
CA LEU A 898 6.63 -22.81 -15.64
C LEU A 898 6.64 -21.50 -14.84
N ASN A 899 5.99 -21.50 -13.68
CA ASN A 899 5.96 -20.33 -12.79
C ASN A 899 7.13 -20.35 -11.78
N TYR A 900 7.64 -19.17 -11.41
CA TYR A 900 8.62 -18.98 -10.35
C TYR A 900 8.53 -17.58 -9.75
N ASN A 901 8.90 -17.46 -8.48
CA ASN A 901 8.78 -16.19 -7.75
C ASN A 901 9.99 -15.29 -8.03
N VAL A 902 9.75 -13.98 -8.15
CA VAL A 902 10.81 -12.99 -8.37
C VAL A 902 10.56 -11.74 -7.52
N ALA A 903 11.62 -11.00 -7.21
CA ALA A 903 11.53 -9.76 -6.44
C ALA A 903 12.15 -8.59 -7.19
N LYS A 904 11.47 -7.44 -7.19
CA LYS A 904 11.94 -6.19 -7.76
C LYS A 904 11.56 -5.04 -6.84
N ASN A 905 12.51 -4.19 -6.48
CA ASN A 905 12.30 -3.03 -5.59
C ASN A 905 11.56 -3.40 -4.29
N GLN A 906 11.94 -4.53 -3.66
CA GLN A 906 11.30 -5.08 -2.45
C GLN A 906 9.83 -5.48 -2.62
N GLN A 907 9.37 -5.67 -3.86
CA GLN A 907 8.04 -6.21 -4.17
C GLN A 907 8.13 -7.56 -4.88
N GLY A 908 7.21 -8.46 -4.56
CA GLY A 908 7.10 -9.80 -5.14
C GLY A 908 6.24 -9.85 -6.39
N PHE A 909 6.66 -10.67 -7.36
CA PHE A 909 5.95 -10.97 -8.61
C PHE A 909 6.05 -12.47 -8.93
N ILE A 910 5.18 -12.98 -9.79
CA ILE A 910 5.29 -14.31 -10.39
C ILE A 910 5.75 -14.16 -11.83
N ASN A 911 6.82 -14.87 -12.19
CA ASN A 911 7.33 -14.95 -13.54
C ASN A 911 6.98 -16.30 -14.17
N TYR A 912 6.78 -16.31 -15.48
CA TYR A 912 6.40 -17.48 -16.28
C TYR A 912 7.36 -17.63 -17.44
N ALA A 913 8.01 -18.79 -17.51
CA ALA A 913 8.69 -19.27 -18.71
C ALA A 913 7.68 -20.11 -19.52
N TYR A 914 7.40 -19.75 -20.76
CA TYR A 914 6.28 -20.34 -21.50
C TYR A 914 6.65 -20.74 -22.93
N ALA A 915 5.85 -21.66 -23.49
CA ALA A 915 5.85 -22.00 -24.90
C ALA A 915 4.41 -22.25 -25.38
N GLU A 916 4.11 -21.78 -26.58
CA GLU A 916 2.95 -22.19 -27.37
C GLU A 916 3.13 -23.63 -27.85
N LEU A 917 2.03 -24.35 -28.01
CA LEU A 917 1.99 -25.74 -28.45
C LEU A 917 0.98 -25.88 -29.60
N THR A 918 1.42 -26.54 -30.67
CA THR A 918 0.61 -26.83 -31.86
C THR A 918 0.43 -28.34 -31.97
N TYR A 919 -0.82 -28.79 -32.14
CA TYR A 919 -1.11 -30.23 -32.30
C TYR A 919 -0.90 -30.66 -33.74
N ASP A 920 -0.07 -31.68 -33.96
CA ASP A 920 0.12 -32.31 -35.26
C ASP A 920 -0.75 -33.57 -35.35
N ALA A 921 -1.78 -33.52 -36.19
CA ALA A 921 -2.68 -34.67 -36.37
C ALA A 921 -2.01 -35.88 -37.04
N THR A 922 -0.90 -35.68 -37.76
CA THR A 922 -0.13 -36.75 -38.42
C THR A 922 0.79 -37.45 -37.43
N ALA A 923 1.50 -36.69 -36.59
CA ALA A 923 2.34 -37.23 -35.52
C ALA A 923 1.49 -37.77 -34.34
N GLY A 924 0.32 -37.18 -34.12
CA GLY A 924 -0.59 -37.54 -33.02
C GLY A 924 -0.17 -36.93 -31.68
N ASP A 925 0.60 -35.84 -31.68
CA ASP A 925 1.14 -35.19 -30.49
C ASP A 925 1.29 -33.66 -30.65
N TRP A 926 1.85 -33.00 -29.64
CA TRP A 926 2.02 -31.54 -29.56
C TRP A 926 3.43 -31.03 -29.91
N GLY A 927 4.32 -31.90 -30.42
CA GLY A 927 5.71 -31.54 -30.75
C GLY A 927 6.58 -31.10 -29.56
N ASP A 928 6.17 -31.42 -28.33
CA ASP A 928 6.84 -30.97 -27.10
C ASP A 928 8.15 -31.74 -26.82
N ASP A 929 9.28 -31.03 -26.76
CA ASP A 929 10.62 -31.60 -26.53
C ASP A 929 10.95 -31.90 -25.05
N GLY A 930 9.97 -31.77 -24.15
CA GLY A 930 10.15 -32.05 -22.71
C GLY A 930 10.91 -30.96 -21.95
N LYS A 931 11.10 -29.77 -22.54
CA LYS A 931 11.87 -28.67 -21.95
C LYS A 931 11.12 -27.36 -21.87
N ILE A 932 11.46 -26.56 -20.89
CA ILE A 932 11.10 -25.14 -20.82
C ILE A 932 12.27 -24.33 -21.36
N HIS A 933 12.06 -23.67 -22.49
CA HIS A 933 13.08 -22.85 -23.13
C HIS A 933 13.13 -21.47 -22.47
N ILE A 934 14.33 -21.03 -22.11
CA ILE A 934 14.56 -19.77 -21.39
C ILE A 934 14.96 -18.70 -22.40
N VAL A 935 14.03 -17.82 -22.75
CA VAL A 935 14.25 -16.72 -23.70
C VAL A 935 13.80 -15.41 -23.09
N ASP A 936 14.67 -14.40 -23.12
CA ASP A 936 14.29 -13.04 -22.72
C ASP A 936 13.16 -12.51 -23.60
N ASN A 937 12.12 -11.97 -22.97
CA ASN A 937 10.92 -11.44 -23.61
C ASN A 937 10.17 -12.52 -24.41
N GLN A 938 10.27 -12.52 -25.73
CA GLN A 938 9.52 -13.40 -26.61
C GLN A 938 10.26 -13.59 -27.93
N THR A 939 10.26 -14.82 -28.44
CA THR A 939 10.74 -15.18 -29.78
C THR A 939 9.94 -16.36 -30.32
N THR A 940 10.37 -16.94 -31.43
CA THR A 940 9.82 -18.18 -31.99
C THR A 940 10.85 -19.30 -32.00
N MET A 941 10.38 -20.55 -31.99
CA MET A 941 11.19 -21.73 -32.20
C MET A 941 10.42 -22.79 -32.99
N LEU A 942 11.15 -23.71 -33.62
CA LEU A 942 10.55 -24.92 -34.20
C LEU A 942 10.34 -25.96 -33.09
N ASP A 943 9.18 -26.60 -33.09
CA ASP A 943 8.90 -27.76 -32.25
C ASP A 943 9.43 -29.07 -32.89
N GLU A 944 9.23 -30.22 -32.22
CA GLU A 944 9.73 -31.51 -32.72
C GLU A 944 9.04 -31.98 -34.03
N ASN A 945 7.88 -31.40 -34.36
CA ASN A 945 7.12 -31.68 -35.58
C ASN A 945 7.39 -30.65 -36.69
N GLY A 946 8.16 -29.59 -36.41
CA GLY A 946 8.52 -28.54 -37.36
C GLY A 946 7.52 -27.37 -37.42
N HIS A 947 6.57 -27.26 -36.49
CA HIS A 947 5.71 -26.08 -36.38
C HIS A 947 6.46 -24.94 -35.70
N THR A 948 6.18 -23.70 -36.11
CA THR A 948 6.78 -22.50 -35.50
C THR A 948 5.91 -22.01 -34.35
N ASN A 949 6.40 -22.16 -33.12
CA ASN A 949 5.68 -21.80 -31.90
C ASN A 949 6.35 -20.62 -31.18
N LEU A 950 5.56 -19.81 -30.48
CA LEU A 950 6.06 -18.77 -29.59
C LEU A 950 6.71 -19.35 -28.32
N VAL A 951 7.75 -18.68 -27.85
CA VAL A 951 8.45 -19.02 -26.61
C VAL A 951 8.96 -17.75 -25.92
N GLY A 952 8.89 -17.69 -24.59
CA GLY A 952 9.28 -16.47 -23.89
C GLY A 952 9.21 -16.49 -22.37
N MET A 953 9.37 -15.29 -21.81
CA MET A 953 9.33 -14.97 -20.40
C MET A 953 8.36 -13.81 -20.16
N ALA A 954 7.46 -13.97 -19.20
CA ALA A 954 6.51 -12.94 -18.83
C ALA A 954 6.23 -12.94 -17.32
N CYS A 955 6.05 -11.76 -16.73
CA CYS A 955 5.70 -11.61 -15.32
C CYS A 955 4.27 -11.10 -15.15
N CYS A 956 3.64 -11.37 -14.01
CA CYS A 956 2.39 -10.70 -13.66
C CYS A 956 2.58 -9.16 -13.68
N VAL A 957 1.55 -8.44 -14.15
CA VAL A 957 1.66 -7.00 -14.43
C VAL A 957 1.71 -6.12 -13.18
N GLU A 958 1.06 -6.54 -12.10
CA GLU A 958 1.05 -5.84 -10.81
C GLU A 958 1.83 -6.64 -9.75
N PRO A 959 2.54 -5.96 -8.83
CA PRO A 959 3.18 -6.61 -7.69
C PRO A 959 2.14 -7.22 -6.75
N LEU A 960 2.54 -8.28 -6.06
CA LEU A 960 1.69 -9.02 -5.12
C LEU A 960 1.74 -8.43 -3.70
N GLY A 961 2.82 -7.73 -3.35
CA GLY A 961 3.09 -7.22 -2.01
C GLY A 961 4.58 -7.08 -1.71
N TRP A 962 4.92 -6.80 -0.45
CA TRP A 962 6.29 -6.58 0.01
C TRP A 962 7.01 -7.88 0.38
N VAL A 963 8.31 -7.99 0.05
CA VAL A 963 9.15 -9.17 0.32
C VAL A 963 10.25 -8.93 1.33
#